data_AF-A0A2T0TVY8-F1
#
_entry.id   AF-A0A2T0TVY8-F1
#
_cell.length_a   1.000
_cell.length_b   1.000
_cell.length_c   1.000
_cell.angle_alpha   90.00
_cell.angle_beta   90.00
_cell.angle_gamma   90.00
#
_symmetry.space_group_name_H-M   'P 1'
#
loop_
_entity.id
_entity.type
_entity.pdbx_description
1 polymer ?
#
loop_
_entity_poly.entity_id
_entity_poly.type
_entity_poly.pdbx_seq_one_letter_code
_entity_poly.pdbx_strand_id
1 'polypeptide(L)'
;MNYNKINNLFGWLCFIIATATYVMTAEPTASFWDCGEFIAAAYKLQIVHQPGAPLFLILQKIFSLLAGSDVTRVAYWMNIGSAVSSGATILFLFWTITALAKKTLWKYGEGLKPATLITIIGSGLVGALAYAFSDTFWFSAVESEVYAMSSLCTAIVFWAILKWDYHADEPGADRWLVFIAYVMGLSIGVHLLNLLVIPAIALVYYFRRYKNPTAKGALLSLLAGIVVLAIVQYGIIQYLVKFAAYFDLFFVNTLGMGFGSGVLVFVLLVVAALTYGIIYSIKKVKPTLNLILISFAFIVFGYSSYAMIVVRAKANPALNNSDPDNAFAFLSYLNREQYGDRPLLYGQYFDSQPIDYKQGDNIYRKGDEKYEVAGRKFSTEYDRNTLLPRMYSDDPQHVGYYRDWMKLGETESPTFSDNLGFLFSYQTGFMYARYFLWNFAGRQNDDQGHGNYTSGNWISGIKPLDAILLGPQDNLPPSIKDNKAHNTLFFLPLIIGLIGAFWHFKYNQKDAGVVGLLFFFTGVAIVLYLNQNPLQPRERDYAYAGSFYAFGIWIGLGVAGIASFLSKKMSPKTAGIAATVLCLFAAPVLMASQEWDDHDRSEKFTTRDFAIDYLESCAPNAILFTYGDNDTYPLWYVQEVEGVRPDVRIVNLSLLGTDWYIRQMKDKINQADPLPLTMGNEKFVQGVRDVIRYYDYKFAEPLEMKSLFEVLTSDNDNDKVPMQDGTKENILPTKNFRITVDPTQVLATKTVSESMKDSIAATMDWTYNKNYVTKTELAMFDILAHNDWKRPIYFAVTVPSSNYIGLDKYLYNEGFAYRLLPLKKPVADSTAQEPELINADRMYDNMLNKFVWGNMKGAKYLDPETTRMIATIMKSFNTLAGKLYEEGRVEEAKKALNKSLEVVPEKNYLFYYILHRYYTADLLYKVGETEKANTLVKHTSKFISDELAYVGGLSGSRQRFAMNDIQLGVSVLNELLKITEANKQTALHAELQKQFTSLQGSLSLNYE
;
A
#
# COMPACT_ATOMS: atom_id res chain seq x y z
N MET A 1 -13.52 -46.63 -7.63
CA MET A 1 -12.57 -45.51 -7.47
C MET A 1 -12.79 -44.88 -6.09
N ASN A 2 -11.73 -44.65 -5.32
CA ASN A 2 -11.83 -44.07 -3.98
C ASN A 2 -11.83 -42.52 -4.08
N TYR A 3 -12.98 -41.88 -3.84
CA TYR A 3 -13.14 -40.42 -3.89
C TYR A 3 -12.08 -39.70 -3.05
N ASN A 4 -11.85 -40.12 -1.80
CA ASN A 4 -10.93 -39.43 -0.90
C ASN A 4 -9.50 -39.43 -1.45
N LYS A 5 -9.03 -40.56 -2.00
CA LYS A 5 -7.69 -40.64 -2.59
C LYS A 5 -7.53 -39.69 -3.77
N ILE A 6 -8.52 -39.67 -4.67
CA ILE A 6 -8.48 -38.83 -5.88
C ILE A 6 -8.61 -37.36 -5.53
N ASN A 7 -9.54 -37.02 -4.62
CA ASN A 7 -9.74 -35.66 -4.14
C ASN A 7 -8.48 -35.10 -3.47
N ASN A 8 -7.81 -35.91 -2.64
CA ASN A 8 -6.57 -35.46 -2.00
C ASN A 8 -5.44 -35.30 -3.02
N LEU A 9 -5.29 -36.23 -3.97
CA LEU A 9 -4.27 -36.13 -5.02
C LEU A 9 -4.43 -34.87 -5.87
N PHE A 10 -5.63 -34.59 -6.37
CA PHE A 10 -5.86 -33.42 -7.22
C PHE A 10 -5.80 -32.10 -6.43
N GLY A 11 -6.15 -32.11 -5.15
CA GLY A 11 -5.89 -30.95 -4.27
C GLY A 11 -4.40 -30.64 -4.21
N TRP A 12 -3.56 -31.64 -3.89
CA TRP A 12 -2.10 -31.46 -3.87
C TRP A 12 -1.51 -31.13 -5.23
N LEU A 13 -2.12 -31.61 -6.33
CA LEU A 13 -1.73 -31.18 -7.67
C LEU A 13 -1.98 -29.68 -7.88
N CYS A 14 -3.15 -29.15 -7.49
CA CYS A 14 -3.42 -27.72 -7.52
C CYS A 14 -2.45 -26.92 -6.65
N PHE A 15 -2.12 -27.43 -5.45
CA PHE A 15 -1.10 -26.84 -4.57
C PHE A 15 0.24 -26.70 -5.29
N ILE A 16 0.73 -27.78 -5.91
CA ILE A 16 2.02 -27.81 -6.60
C ILE A 16 2.02 -26.86 -7.81
N ILE A 17 0.96 -26.89 -8.62
CA ILE A 17 0.83 -26.01 -9.79
C ILE A 17 0.88 -24.54 -9.35
N ALA A 18 0.02 -24.14 -8.41
CA ALA A 18 -0.05 -22.76 -7.94
C ALA A 18 1.26 -22.32 -7.27
N THR A 19 1.81 -23.14 -6.36
CA THR A 19 3.08 -22.81 -5.70
C THR A 19 4.21 -22.66 -6.71
N ALA A 20 4.35 -23.59 -7.67
CA ALA A 20 5.39 -23.52 -8.68
C ALA A 20 5.25 -22.26 -9.54
N THR A 21 4.03 -21.91 -9.98
CA THR A 21 3.76 -20.66 -10.69
C THR A 21 4.23 -19.45 -9.89
N TYR A 22 3.82 -19.33 -8.63
CA TYR A 22 4.18 -18.17 -7.79
C TYR A 22 5.67 -18.12 -7.50
N VAL A 23 6.34 -19.25 -7.26
CA VAL A 23 7.80 -19.29 -7.10
C VAL A 23 8.53 -18.88 -8.37
N MET A 24 8.04 -19.29 -9.54
CA MET A 24 8.65 -18.93 -10.84
C MET A 24 8.50 -17.45 -11.19
N THR A 25 7.50 -16.78 -10.62
CA THR A 25 7.15 -15.38 -10.91
C THR A 25 7.43 -14.44 -9.74
N ALA A 26 7.92 -14.96 -8.61
CA ALA A 26 8.25 -14.21 -7.40
C ALA A 26 9.31 -13.14 -7.65
N GLU A 27 9.13 -11.96 -7.05
CA GLU A 27 10.18 -10.94 -7.05
C GLU A 27 11.41 -11.48 -6.29
N PRO A 28 12.64 -11.36 -6.80
CA PRO A 28 13.83 -11.92 -6.17
C PRO A 28 14.26 -11.15 -4.91
N THR A 29 13.76 -9.93 -4.73
CA THR A 29 14.10 -9.03 -3.61
C THR A 29 12.84 -8.41 -3.00
N ALA A 30 13.00 -7.42 -2.12
CA ALA A 30 11.86 -6.68 -1.56
C ALA A 30 11.14 -5.88 -2.66
N SER A 31 9.81 -5.90 -2.65
CA SER A 31 8.96 -5.05 -3.50
C SER A 31 8.72 -3.68 -2.86
N PHE A 32 8.21 -2.70 -3.62
CA PHE A 32 7.73 -1.42 -3.09
C PHE A 32 6.58 -1.60 -2.09
N TRP A 33 6.13 -0.52 -1.45
CA TRP A 33 5.17 -0.52 -0.35
C TRP A 33 5.68 -1.29 0.87
N ASP A 34 4.79 -1.95 1.60
CA ASP A 34 5.00 -2.44 2.96
C ASP A 34 6.00 -3.63 3.03
N CYS A 35 6.30 -4.28 1.89
CA CYS A 35 7.15 -5.47 1.81
C CYS A 35 8.54 -5.27 2.44
N GLY A 36 9.21 -4.13 2.19
CA GLY A 36 10.53 -3.83 2.76
C GLY A 36 10.51 -3.80 4.29
N GLU A 37 9.46 -3.20 4.87
CA GLU A 37 9.25 -3.12 6.31
C GLU A 37 8.95 -4.51 6.90
N PHE A 38 8.03 -5.26 6.27
CA PHE A 38 7.68 -6.61 6.71
C PHE A 38 8.88 -7.56 6.69
N ILE A 39 9.72 -7.49 5.66
CA ILE A 39 10.95 -8.29 5.57
C ILE A 39 11.95 -7.89 6.65
N ALA A 40 12.23 -6.59 6.82
CA ALA A 40 13.13 -6.08 7.86
C ALA A 40 12.65 -6.46 9.26
N ALA A 41 11.35 -6.36 9.51
CA ALA A 41 10.75 -6.69 10.79
C ALA A 41 10.72 -8.19 11.05
N ALA A 42 10.33 -9.04 10.07
CA ALA A 42 10.34 -10.48 10.27
C ALA A 42 11.75 -11.01 10.52
N TYR A 43 12.76 -10.49 9.80
CA TYR A 43 14.16 -10.91 9.94
C TYR A 43 14.71 -10.73 11.37
N LYS A 44 14.38 -9.63 12.05
CA LYS A 44 14.84 -9.36 13.44
C LYS A 44 13.72 -9.44 14.50
N LEU A 45 12.53 -9.90 14.14
CA LEU A 45 11.31 -9.86 14.96
C LEU A 45 11.06 -8.45 15.53
N GLN A 46 10.94 -7.47 14.66
CA GLN A 46 10.71 -6.06 14.99
C GLN A 46 9.22 -5.69 14.86
N ILE A 47 8.88 -4.40 14.96
CA ILE A 47 7.49 -3.93 14.97
C ILE A 47 7.22 -3.06 13.74
N VAL A 48 6.32 -3.55 12.89
CA VAL A 48 5.83 -2.85 11.70
C VAL A 48 4.73 -1.84 12.05
N HIS A 49 4.25 -1.09 11.07
CA HIS A 49 3.11 -0.20 11.23
C HIS A 49 1.83 -0.93 11.74
N GLN A 50 0.89 -0.17 12.31
CA GLN A 50 -0.26 -0.73 13.02
C GLN A 50 -1.22 -1.48 12.08
N PRO A 51 -1.74 -2.66 12.45
CA PRO A 51 -1.69 -3.27 13.79
C PRO A 51 -0.60 -4.37 13.95
N GLY A 52 0.45 -4.41 13.13
CA GLY A 52 1.67 -5.18 13.45
C GLY A 52 1.83 -6.60 12.89
N ALA A 53 0.75 -7.32 12.60
CA ALA A 53 0.77 -8.68 12.05
C ALA A 53 1.80 -9.67 12.69
N PRO A 54 1.84 -9.82 14.03
CA PRO A 54 2.89 -10.55 14.74
C PRO A 54 3.02 -12.04 14.36
N LEU A 55 1.91 -12.72 14.09
CA LEU A 55 1.95 -14.13 13.66
C LEU A 55 2.56 -14.27 12.27
N PHE A 56 2.25 -13.35 11.35
CA PHE A 56 2.87 -13.29 10.04
C PHE A 56 4.40 -13.13 10.17
N LEU A 57 4.86 -12.19 11.01
CA LEU A 57 6.29 -11.96 11.25
C LEU A 57 6.98 -13.20 11.83
N ILE A 58 6.38 -13.87 12.80
CA ILE A 58 6.92 -15.10 13.41
C ILE A 58 7.05 -16.23 12.38
N LEU A 59 6.03 -16.41 11.53
CA LEU A 59 6.05 -17.46 10.50
C LEU A 59 7.03 -17.13 9.37
N GLN A 60 7.08 -15.88 8.93
CA GLN A 60 8.03 -15.44 7.91
C GLN A 60 9.47 -15.47 8.40
N LYS A 61 9.72 -15.29 9.71
CA LYS A 61 11.04 -15.52 10.29
C LYS A 61 11.57 -16.93 10.02
N ILE A 62 10.70 -17.95 9.94
CA ILE A 62 11.11 -19.32 9.61
C ILE A 62 11.65 -19.38 8.18
N PHE A 63 10.97 -18.73 7.23
CA PHE A 63 11.42 -18.65 5.84
C PHE A 63 12.71 -17.84 5.71
N SER A 64 12.84 -16.75 6.47
CA SER A 64 14.08 -15.96 6.49
C SER A 64 15.32 -16.80 6.87
N LEU A 65 15.16 -17.84 7.71
CA LEU A 65 16.25 -18.71 8.14
C LEU A 65 16.73 -19.67 7.02
N LEU A 66 15.90 -19.92 6.00
CA LEU A 66 16.26 -20.76 4.85
C LEU A 66 17.31 -20.09 3.94
N ALA A 67 17.51 -18.79 4.08
CA ALA A 67 18.59 -18.05 3.42
C ALA A 67 19.99 -18.46 3.93
N GLY A 68 20.08 -19.12 5.09
CA GLY A 68 21.36 -19.53 5.68
C GLY A 68 22.24 -18.33 5.99
N SER A 69 23.47 -18.33 5.49
CA SER A 69 24.43 -17.22 5.65
C SER A 69 24.30 -16.14 4.58
N ASP A 70 23.56 -16.38 3.50
CA ASP A 70 23.39 -15.43 2.40
C ASP A 70 22.19 -14.52 2.68
N VAL A 71 22.44 -13.41 3.38
CA VAL A 71 21.38 -12.46 3.77
C VAL A 71 20.67 -11.82 2.58
N THR A 72 21.31 -11.78 1.40
CA THR A 72 20.71 -11.22 0.17
C THR A 72 19.55 -12.07 -0.37
N ARG A 73 19.41 -13.32 0.11
CA ARG A 73 18.31 -14.23 -0.25
C ARG A 73 17.15 -14.24 0.76
N VAL A 74 17.21 -13.42 1.80
CA VAL A 74 16.15 -13.37 2.83
C VAL A 74 14.82 -12.96 2.21
N ALA A 75 14.80 -11.88 1.41
CA ALA A 75 13.58 -11.43 0.73
C ALA A 75 13.00 -12.51 -0.19
N TYR A 76 13.85 -13.16 -1.01
CA TYR A 76 13.42 -14.26 -1.86
C TYR A 76 12.71 -15.36 -1.07
N TRP A 77 13.33 -15.89 -0.01
CA TRP A 77 12.73 -16.98 0.77
C TRP A 77 11.44 -16.57 1.49
N MET A 78 11.32 -15.32 1.92
CA MET A 78 10.08 -14.81 2.48
C MET A 78 8.97 -14.67 1.42
N ASN A 79 9.31 -14.26 0.19
CA ASN A 79 8.39 -14.27 -0.95
C ASN A 79 7.95 -15.72 -1.27
N ILE A 80 8.84 -16.72 -1.12
CA ILE A 80 8.46 -18.15 -1.18
C ILE A 80 7.47 -18.51 -0.05
N GLY A 81 7.60 -17.94 1.14
CA GLY A 81 6.63 -18.10 2.23
C GLY A 81 5.22 -17.64 1.85
N SER A 82 5.11 -16.50 1.15
CA SER A 82 3.85 -16.03 0.57
C SER A 82 3.35 -16.98 -0.53
N ALA A 83 4.21 -17.38 -1.46
CA ALA A 83 3.87 -18.31 -2.55
C ALA A 83 3.32 -19.65 -2.03
N VAL A 84 3.94 -20.23 -0.99
CA VAL A 84 3.49 -21.47 -0.34
C VAL A 84 2.14 -21.26 0.37
N SER A 85 1.96 -20.13 1.05
CA SER A 85 0.69 -19.78 1.71
C SER A 85 -0.45 -19.63 0.69
N SER A 86 -0.18 -18.99 -0.44
CA SER A 86 -1.12 -18.85 -1.56
C SER A 86 -1.39 -20.19 -2.25
N GLY A 87 -0.39 -21.02 -2.49
CA GLY A 87 -0.59 -22.38 -2.99
C GLY A 87 -1.47 -23.23 -2.07
N ALA A 88 -1.28 -23.12 -0.75
CA ALA A 88 -2.14 -23.76 0.24
C ALA A 88 -3.57 -23.19 0.23
N THR A 89 -3.76 -21.91 -0.06
CA THR A 89 -5.09 -21.32 -0.28
C THR A 89 -5.81 -22.02 -1.43
N ILE A 90 -5.11 -22.27 -2.56
CA ILE A 90 -5.66 -22.98 -3.72
C ILE A 90 -6.01 -24.43 -3.38
N LEU A 91 -5.21 -25.11 -2.56
CA LEU A 91 -5.51 -26.45 -2.04
C LEU A 91 -6.84 -26.50 -1.28
N PHE A 92 -7.04 -25.58 -0.34
CA PHE A 92 -8.27 -25.52 0.46
C PHE A 92 -9.47 -25.04 -0.34
N LEU A 93 -9.25 -24.16 -1.33
CA LEU A 93 -10.30 -23.78 -2.30
C LEU A 93 -10.75 -24.99 -3.13
N PHE A 94 -9.80 -25.78 -3.65
CA PHE A 94 -10.12 -27.01 -4.37
C PHE A 94 -11.00 -27.93 -3.51
N TRP A 95 -10.61 -28.19 -2.25
CA TRP A 95 -11.41 -29.04 -1.35
C TRP A 95 -12.75 -28.44 -0.95
N THR A 96 -12.85 -27.11 -0.85
CA THR A 96 -14.11 -26.40 -0.64
C THR A 96 -15.06 -26.65 -1.82
N ILE A 97 -14.58 -26.47 -3.05
CA ILE A 97 -15.39 -26.65 -4.26
C ILE A 97 -15.83 -28.09 -4.41
N THR A 98 -14.91 -29.06 -4.23
CA THR A 98 -15.28 -30.47 -4.37
C THR A 98 -16.22 -30.95 -3.25
N ALA A 99 -16.14 -30.38 -2.05
CA ALA A 99 -17.08 -30.64 -0.97
C ALA A 99 -18.49 -30.15 -1.33
N LEU A 100 -18.62 -28.92 -1.82
CA LEU A 100 -19.91 -28.33 -2.24
C LEU A 100 -20.49 -29.05 -3.46
N ALA A 101 -19.66 -29.35 -4.47
CA ALA A 101 -20.06 -30.09 -5.66
C ALA A 101 -20.54 -31.50 -5.29
N LYS A 102 -19.81 -32.20 -4.41
CA LYS A 102 -20.21 -33.52 -3.91
C LYS A 102 -21.53 -33.46 -3.14
N LYS A 103 -21.68 -32.50 -2.22
CA LYS A 103 -22.90 -32.33 -1.43
C LYS A 103 -24.13 -32.07 -2.31
N THR A 104 -23.94 -31.44 -3.47
CA THR A 104 -25.03 -31.14 -4.42
C THR A 104 -25.30 -32.29 -5.40
N LEU A 105 -24.26 -32.95 -5.92
CA LEU A 105 -24.39 -33.96 -6.98
C LEU A 105 -24.56 -35.40 -6.48
N TRP A 106 -24.25 -35.68 -5.21
CA TRP A 106 -24.26 -37.03 -4.65
C TRP A 106 -25.13 -37.10 -3.40
N LYS A 107 -25.93 -38.17 -3.30
CA LYS A 107 -26.78 -38.46 -2.14
C LYS A 107 -26.16 -39.53 -1.26
N TYR A 108 -26.26 -39.32 0.06
CA TYR A 108 -25.78 -40.27 1.06
C TYR A 108 -26.44 -41.64 0.89
N GLY A 109 -25.64 -42.72 0.95
CA GLY A 109 -26.10 -44.09 0.76
C GLY A 109 -26.01 -44.62 -0.67
N GLU A 110 -25.77 -43.77 -1.68
CA GLU A 110 -25.52 -44.20 -3.05
C GLU A 110 -24.02 -44.42 -3.31
N GLY A 111 -23.67 -45.41 -4.14
CA GLY A 111 -22.31 -45.55 -4.64
C GLY A 111 -21.94 -44.37 -5.55
N LEU A 112 -20.78 -43.73 -5.34
CA LEU A 112 -20.36 -42.60 -6.15
C LEU A 112 -20.02 -43.06 -7.59
N LYS A 113 -20.87 -42.70 -8.55
CA LYS A 113 -20.70 -43.04 -9.97
C LYS A 113 -19.46 -42.36 -10.55
N PRO A 114 -18.70 -43.02 -11.46
CA PRO A 114 -17.51 -42.42 -12.08
C PRO A 114 -17.77 -41.08 -12.79
N ALA A 115 -18.92 -40.94 -13.47
CA ALA A 115 -19.29 -39.68 -14.14
C ALA A 115 -19.44 -38.52 -13.14
N THR A 116 -20.12 -38.74 -12.02
CA THR A 116 -20.28 -37.76 -10.94
C THR A 116 -18.93 -37.39 -10.32
N LEU A 117 -18.07 -38.38 -10.09
CA LEU A 117 -16.71 -38.16 -9.58
C LEU A 117 -15.89 -37.26 -10.53
N ILE A 118 -15.95 -37.49 -11.85
CA ILE A 118 -15.27 -36.65 -12.84
C ILE A 118 -15.76 -35.21 -12.75
N THR A 119 -17.08 -34.99 -12.73
CA THR A 119 -17.65 -33.63 -12.62
C THR A 119 -17.24 -32.94 -11.32
N ILE A 120 -17.21 -33.65 -10.19
CA ILE A 120 -16.78 -33.08 -8.90
C ILE A 120 -15.31 -32.64 -8.96
N ILE A 121 -14.41 -33.50 -9.43
CA ILE A 121 -12.97 -33.19 -9.53
C ILE A 121 -12.73 -32.08 -10.55
N GLY A 122 -13.42 -32.11 -11.69
CA GLY A 122 -13.35 -31.06 -12.70
C GLY A 122 -13.82 -29.71 -12.19
N SER A 123 -14.89 -29.68 -11.38
CA SER A 123 -15.35 -28.45 -10.71
C SER A 123 -14.26 -27.88 -9.80
N GLY A 124 -13.62 -28.73 -8.99
CA GLY A 124 -12.52 -28.34 -8.12
C GLY A 124 -11.32 -27.77 -8.89
N LEU A 125 -10.87 -28.47 -9.94
CA LEU A 125 -9.72 -28.05 -10.75
C LEU A 125 -9.94 -26.70 -11.41
N VAL A 126 -11.08 -26.52 -12.08
CA VAL A 126 -11.39 -25.31 -12.82
C VAL A 126 -11.49 -24.10 -11.90
N GLY A 127 -12.28 -24.18 -10.82
CA GLY A 127 -12.49 -23.03 -9.95
C GLY A 127 -11.25 -22.66 -9.12
N ALA A 128 -10.52 -23.66 -8.62
CA ALA A 128 -9.32 -23.40 -7.83
C ALA A 128 -8.19 -22.81 -8.69
N LEU A 129 -7.95 -23.34 -9.89
CA LEU A 129 -6.92 -22.80 -10.78
C LEU A 129 -7.34 -21.46 -11.40
N ALA A 130 -8.63 -21.22 -11.65
CA ALA A 130 -9.08 -19.91 -12.13
C ALA A 130 -8.78 -18.81 -11.10
N TYR A 131 -9.01 -19.07 -9.82
CA TYR A 131 -8.61 -18.14 -8.76
C TYR A 131 -7.09 -18.02 -8.62
N ALA A 132 -6.35 -19.12 -8.82
CA ALA A 132 -4.89 -19.11 -8.77
C ALA A 132 -4.26 -18.13 -9.78
N PHE A 133 -4.87 -17.99 -10.95
CA PHE A 133 -4.42 -17.09 -12.02
C PHE A 133 -5.26 -15.82 -12.13
N SER A 134 -5.97 -15.43 -11.06
CA SER A 134 -6.67 -14.14 -11.02
C SER A 134 -5.69 -13.02 -10.62
N ASP A 135 -5.69 -11.93 -11.38
CA ASP A 135 -4.79 -10.76 -11.26
C ASP A 135 -4.51 -10.37 -9.80
N THR A 136 -5.56 -10.01 -9.05
CA THR A 136 -5.43 -9.54 -7.67
C THR A 136 -4.80 -10.57 -6.73
N PHE A 137 -5.16 -11.85 -6.88
CA PHE A 137 -4.63 -12.91 -6.00
C PHE A 137 -3.19 -13.26 -6.35
N TRP A 138 -2.84 -13.32 -7.64
CA TRP A 138 -1.49 -13.62 -8.09
C TRP A 138 -0.53 -12.50 -7.70
N PHE A 139 -0.89 -11.22 -7.87
CA PHE A 139 -0.10 -10.08 -7.41
C PHE A 139 0.35 -10.23 -5.95
N SER A 140 -0.58 -10.60 -5.06
CA SER A 140 -0.29 -10.78 -3.62
C SER A 140 0.49 -12.07 -3.30
N ALA A 141 0.54 -13.03 -4.22
CA ALA A 141 1.18 -14.32 -4.00
C ALA A 141 2.70 -14.32 -4.21
N VAL A 142 3.22 -13.29 -4.89
CA VAL A 142 4.62 -13.18 -5.34
C VAL A 142 5.48 -12.24 -4.50
N GLU A 143 4.91 -11.66 -3.43
CA GLU A 143 5.57 -10.68 -2.55
C GLU A 143 5.28 -10.94 -1.05
N SER A 144 6.15 -10.44 -0.17
CA SER A 144 6.10 -10.68 1.29
C SER A 144 5.11 -9.76 2.00
N GLU A 145 3.83 -9.95 1.72
CA GLU A 145 2.73 -9.15 2.27
C GLU A 145 1.71 -10.01 3.05
N VAL A 146 0.95 -9.41 3.95
CA VAL A 146 0.04 -10.14 4.86
C VAL A 146 -1.14 -10.83 4.14
N TYR A 147 -1.48 -10.40 2.92
CA TYR A 147 -2.68 -10.82 2.21
C TYR A 147 -2.65 -12.29 1.76
N ALA A 148 -1.47 -12.82 1.41
CA ALA A 148 -1.30 -14.24 1.05
C ALA A 148 -1.70 -15.16 2.22
N MET A 149 -1.19 -14.87 3.43
CA MET A 149 -1.49 -15.66 4.62
C MET A 149 -2.91 -15.40 5.16
N SER A 150 -3.43 -14.18 5.01
CA SER A 150 -4.83 -13.86 5.31
C SER A 150 -5.81 -14.69 4.47
N SER A 151 -5.50 -14.87 3.18
CA SER A 151 -6.30 -15.70 2.27
C SER A 151 -6.26 -17.17 2.67
N LEU A 152 -5.11 -17.67 3.14
CA LEU A 152 -4.99 -19.03 3.65
C LEU A 152 -5.86 -19.25 4.89
N CYS A 153 -5.87 -18.32 5.86
CA CYS A 153 -6.74 -18.40 7.03
C CYS A 153 -8.22 -18.50 6.64
N THR A 154 -8.64 -17.64 5.70
CA THR A 154 -10.00 -17.62 5.14
C THR A 154 -10.36 -18.97 4.51
N ALA A 155 -9.47 -19.51 3.67
CA ALA A 155 -9.69 -20.79 2.99
C ALA A 155 -9.76 -21.98 3.96
N ILE A 156 -8.88 -22.03 4.96
CA ILE A 156 -8.89 -23.07 6.01
C ILE A 156 -10.20 -23.01 6.81
N VAL A 157 -10.61 -21.82 7.25
CA VAL A 157 -11.82 -21.62 8.05
C VAL A 157 -13.06 -22.06 7.26
N PHE A 158 -13.18 -21.62 6.02
CA PHE A 158 -14.35 -21.94 5.20
C PHE A 158 -14.39 -23.43 4.83
N TRP A 159 -13.24 -24.03 4.52
CA TRP A 159 -13.14 -25.49 4.35
C TRP A 159 -13.49 -26.25 5.64
N ALA A 160 -13.01 -25.79 6.80
CA ALA A 160 -13.22 -26.45 8.09
C ALA A 160 -14.70 -26.43 8.50
N ILE A 161 -15.46 -25.38 8.17
CA ILE A 161 -16.89 -25.35 8.48
C ILE A 161 -17.68 -26.32 7.60
N LEU A 162 -17.29 -26.52 6.34
CA LEU A 162 -17.86 -27.56 5.48
C LEU A 162 -17.47 -28.97 5.96
N LYS A 163 -16.26 -29.11 6.51
CA LYS A 163 -15.81 -30.36 7.13
C LYS A 163 -16.61 -30.68 8.39
N TRP A 164 -16.87 -29.67 9.23
CA TRP A 164 -17.78 -29.79 10.37
C TRP A 164 -19.18 -30.19 9.91
N ASP A 165 -19.73 -29.49 8.91
CA ASP A 165 -21.07 -29.76 8.36
C ASP A 165 -21.23 -31.24 7.95
N TYR A 166 -20.24 -31.79 7.24
CA TYR A 166 -20.25 -33.20 6.85
C TYR A 166 -20.27 -34.17 8.03
N HIS A 167 -19.54 -33.86 9.11
CA HIS A 167 -19.37 -34.73 10.27
C HIS A 167 -20.26 -34.36 11.47
N ALA A 168 -21.16 -33.37 11.36
CA ALA A 168 -21.82 -32.73 12.52
C ALA A 168 -22.64 -33.65 13.45
N ASP A 169 -23.01 -34.84 12.96
CA ASP A 169 -23.76 -35.85 13.71
C ASP A 169 -22.84 -36.91 14.39
N GLU A 170 -21.54 -36.87 14.13
CA GLU A 170 -20.55 -37.78 14.73
C GLU A 170 -20.11 -37.30 16.13
N PRO A 171 -19.83 -38.21 17.08
CA PRO A 171 -19.26 -37.84 18.37
C PRO A 171 -17.95 -37.05 18.21
N GLY A 172 -17.87 -35.90 18.88
CA GLY A 172 -16.68 -35.03 18.85
C GLY A 172 -16.53 -34.15 17.61
N ALA A 173 -17.54 -34.08 16.73
CA ALA A 173 -17.49 -33.25 15.53
C ALA A 173 -17.25 -31.75 15.81
N ASP A 174 -17.77 -31.24 16.93
CA ASP A 174 -17.64 -29.82 17.31
C ASP A 174 -16.19 -29.37 17.58
N ARG A 175 -15.21 -30.30 17.62
CA ARG A 175 -13.77 -29.96 17.59
C ARG A 175 -13.38 -29.10 16.38
N TRP A 176 -14.11 -29.22 15.26
CA TRP A 176 -13.91 -28.38 14.09
C TRP A 176 -14.33 -26.93 14.35
N LEU A 177 -15.38 -26.70 15.15
CA LEU A 177 -15.77 -25.34 15.56
C LEU A 177 -14.73 -24.71 16.48
N VAL A 178 -14.13 -25.51 17.37
CA VAL A 178 -13.00 -25.08 18.21
C VAL A 178 -11.77 -24.77 17.35
N PHE A 179 -11.46 -25.61 16.35
CA PHE A 179 -10.38 -25.36 15.40
C PHE A 179 -10.62 -24.08 14.59
N ILE A 180 -11.84 -23.83 14.12
CA ILE A 180 -12.21 -22.56 13.47
C ILE A 180 -11.97 -21.38 14.41
N ALA A 181 -12.42 -21.47 15.67
CA ALA A 181 -12.22 -20.43 16.66
C ALA A 181 -10.72 -20.15 16.91
N TYR A 182 -9.89 -21.19 16.93
CA TYR A 182 -8.44 -21.07 17.04
C TYR A 182 -7.83 -20.34 15.82
N VAL A 183 -8.18 -20.75 14.61
CA VAL A 183 -7.68 -20.11 13.38
C VAL A 183 -8.18 -18.67 13.25
N MET A 184 -9.40 -18.38 13.70
CA MET A 184 -9.90 -17.00 13.82
C MET A 184 -9.01 -16.18 14.75
N GLY A 185 -8.68 -16.70 15.94
CA GLY A 185 -7.75 -16.06 16.87
C GLY A 185 -6.37 -15.81 16.27
N LEU A 186 -5.79 -16.82 15.62
CA LEU A 186 -4.49 -16.71 14.94
C LEU A 186 -4.52 -15.66 13.82
N SER A 187 -5.61 -15.62 13.04
CA SER A 187 -5.74 -14.71 11.91
C SER A 187 -5.70 -13.24 12.33
N ILE A 188 -6.11 -12.90 13.55
CA ILE A 188 -5.98 -11.52 14.07
C ILE A 188 -4.50 -11.10 14.11
N GLY A 189 -3.59 -12.03 14.38
CA GLY A 189 -2.14 -11.84 14.33
C GLY A 189 -1.55 -11.81 12.91
N VAL A 190 -2.38 -11.97 11.88
CA VAL A 190 -1.99 -11.86 10.46
C VAL A 190 -2.72 -10.66 9.84
N HIS A 191 -4.05 -10.73 9.74
CA HIS A 191 -4.91 -9.69 9.20
C HIS A 191 -6.39 -9.92 9.57
N LEU A 192 -7.19 -8.86 9.67
CA LEU A 192 -8.57 -8.91 10.17
C LEU A 192 -9.62 -9.44 9.16
N LEU A 193 -9.26 -9.61 7.88
CA LEU A 193 -10.22 -9.96 6.81
C LEU A 193 -10.93 -11.30 7.03
N ASN A 194 -10.26 -12.28 7.65
CA ASN A 194 -10.84 -13.60 7.92
C ASN A 194 -12.09 -13.53 8.84
N LEU A 195 -12.21 -12.49 9.68
CA LEU A 195 -13.37 -12.31 10.55
C LEU A 195 -14.68 -12.15 9.75
N LEU A 196 -14.59 -11.66 8.51
CA LEU A 196 -15.74 -11.46 7.63
C LEU A 196 -16.43 -12.76 7.20
N VAL A 197 -15.83 -13.92 7.48
CA VAL A 197 -16.42 -15.25 7.23
C VAL A 197 -17.43 -15.66 8.32
N ILE A 198 -17.38 -15.03 9.51
CA ILE A 198 -18.23 -15.38 10.68
C ILE A 198 -19.74 -15.40 10.34
N PRO A 199 -20.32 -14.39 9.64
CA PRO A 199 -21.74 -14.40 9.30
C PRO A 199 -22.14 -15.60 8.41
N ALA A 200 -21.26 -16.02 7.49
CA ALA A 200 -21.50 -17.20 6.65
C ALA A 200 -21.45 -18.50 7.47
N ILE A 201 -20.50 -18.62 8.42
CA ILE A 201 -20.39 -19.77 9.33
C ILE A 201 -21.65 -19.93 10.19
N ALA A 202 -22.20 -18.83 10.69
CA ALA A 202 -23.44 -18.85 11.48
C ALA A 202 -24.61 -19.47 10.70
N LEU A 203 -24.71 -19.20 9.39
CA LEU A 203 -25.72 -19.82 8.53
C LEU A 203 -25.45 -21.31 8.28
N VAL A 204 -24.19 -21.72 8.06
CA VAL A 204 -23.87 -23.15 7.93
C VAL A 204 -24.29 -23.91 9.19
N TYR A 205 -23.97 -23.35 10.37
CA TYR A 205 -24.39 -23.92 11.65
C TYR A 205 -25.92 -24.04 11.75
N TYR A 206 -26.64 -22.97 11.42
CA TYR A 206 -28.10 -22.94 11.44
C TYR A 206 -28.72 -23.97 10.49
N PHE A 207 -28.29 -23.99 9.22
CA PHE A 207 -28.83 -24.91 8.23
C PHE A 207 -28.53 -26.38 8.54
N ARG A 208 -27.43 -26.66 9.26
CA ARG A 208 -27.06 -28.02 9.66
C ARG A 208 -27.80 -28.50 10.90
N ARG A 209 -27.92 -27.67 11.94
CA ARG A 209 -28.50 -28.10 13.23
C ARG A 209 -30.03 -28.05 13.27
N TYR A 210 -30.67 -27.24 12.42
CA TYR A 210 -32.12 -27.07 12.43
C TYR A 210 -32.79 -27.87 11.30
N LYS A 211 -33.70 -28.79 11.65
CA LYS A 211 -34.38 -29.69 10.68
C LYS A 211 -35.21 -28.92 9.64
N ASN A 212 -35.91 -27.87 10.07
CA ASN A 212 -36.79 -27.06 9.24
C ASN A 212 -36.32 -25.59 9.24
N PRO A 213 -35.27 -25.25 8.49
CA PRO A 213 -34.78 -23.88 8.45
C PRO A 213 -35.79 -22.97 7.75
N THR A 214 -35.96 -21.76 8.27
CA THR A 214 -36.88 -20.75 7.75
C THR A 214 -36.13 -19.47 7.36
N ALA A 215 -36.72 -18.63 6.51
CA ALA A 215 -36.13 -17.33 6.17
C ALA A 215 -35.92 -16.44 7.40
N LYS A 216 -36.89 -16.43 8.33
CA LYS A 216 -36.77 -15.71 9.62
C LYS A 216 -35.60 -16.23 10.45
N GLY A 217 -35.45 -17.56 10.58
CA GLY A 217 -34.35 -18.13 11.34
C GLY A 217 -32.99 -17.92 10.68
N ALA A 218 -32.92 -17.93 9.35
CA ALA A 218 -31.71 -17.56 8.62
C ALA A 218 -31.34 -16.08 8.88
N LEU A 219 -32.30 -15.15 8.79
CA LEU A 219 -32.05 -13.73 9.11
C LEU A 219 -31.57 -13.54 10.55
N LEU A 220 -32.20 -14.19 11.53
CA LEU A 220 -31.78 -14.12 12.92
C LEU A 220 -30.38 -14.71 13.14
N SER A 221 -30.04 -15.80 12.43
CA SER A 221 -28.71 -16.41 12.50
C SER A 221 -27.64 -15.52 11.86
N LEU A 222 -27.98 -14.82 10.77
CA LEU A 222 -27.11 -13.83 10.15
C LEU A 222 -26.84 -12.66 11.12
N LEU A 223 -27.89 -12.11 11.73
CA LEU A 223 -27.75 -11.04 12.74
C LEU A 223 -26.92 -11.51 13.93
N ALA A 224 -27.12 -12.75 14.40
CA ALA A 224 -26.29 -13.34 15.45
C ALA A 224 -24.81 -13.44 15.00
N GLY A 225 -24.55 -13.83 13.75
CA GLY A 225 -23.20 -13.85 13.17
C GLY A 225 -22.55 -12.45 13.13
N ILE A 226 -23.30 -11.42 12.76
CA ILE A 226 -22.82 -10.02 12.78
C ILE A 226 -22.53 -9.57 14.22
N VAL A 227 -23.37 -9.96 15.19
CA VAL A 227 -23.11 -9.68 16.61
C VAL A 227 -21.86 -10.39 17.09
N VAL A 228 -21.63 -11.66 16.70
CA VAL A 228 -20.38 -12.38 17.02
C VAL A 228 -19.18 -11.69 16.38
N LEU A 229 -19.28 -11.28 15.11
CA LEU A 229 -18.24 -10.49 14.45
C LEU A 229 -17.92 -9.21 15.23
N ALA A 230 -18.95 -8.45 15.65
CA ALA A 230 -18.77 -7.24 16.45
C ALA A 230 -18.16 -7.54 17.85
N ILE A 231 -18.54 -8.65 18.50
CA ILE A 231 -17.95 -9.09 19.76
C ILE A 231 -16.47 -9.45 19.59
N VAL A 232 -16.09 -10.13 18.51
CA VAL A 232 -14.68 -10.42 18.24
C VAL A 232 -13.92 -9.13 17.92
N GLN A 233 -14.43 -8.34 16.97
CA GLN A 233 -13.79 -7.11 16.50
C GLN A 233 -13.60 -6.06 17.60
N TYR A 234 -14.66 -5.75 18.34
CA TYR A 234 -14.60 -4.71 19.38
C TYR A 234 -14.35 -5.33 20.75
N GLY A 235 -15.11 -6.37 21.12
CA GLY A 235 -15.04 -6.98 22.45
C GLY A 235 -13.69 -7.63 22.76
N ILE A 236 -13.17 -8.46 21.85
CA ILE A 236 -11.92 -9.21 22.07
C ILE A 236 -10.70 -8.36 21.69
N ILE A 237 -10.67 -7.79 20.49
CA ILE A 237 -9.44 -7.12 20.01
C ILE A 237 -9.22 -5.79 20.72
N GLN A 238 -10.26 -4.98 20.89
CA GLN A 238 -10.12 -3.63 21.46
C GLN A 238 -10.43 -3.58 22.96
N TYR A 239 -11.61 -4.04 23.38
CA TYR A 239 -12.06 -3.88 24.76
C TYR A 239 -11.31 -4.76 25.75
N LEU A 240 -10.87 -5.97 25.38
CA LEU A 240 -10.05 -6.80 26.26
C LEU A 240 -8.76 -6.08 26.66
N VAL A 241 -8.11 -5.44 25.68
CA VAL A 241 -6.90 -4.63 25.90
C VAL A 241 -7.21 -3.32 26.61
N LYS A 242 -8.33 -2.67 26.29
CA LYS A 242 -8.80 -1.48 27.03
C LYS A 242 -9.01 -1.80 28.51
N PHE A 243 -9.70 -2.89 28.84
CA PHE A 243 -9.89 -3.30 30.23
C PHE A 243 -8.56 -3.62 30.92
N ALA A 244 -7.64 -4.31 30.23
CA ALA A 244 -6.29 -4.55 30.76
C ALA A 244 -5.55 -3.24 31.06
N ALA A 245 -5.62 -2.24 30.16
CA ALA A 245 -4.99 -0.94 30.34
C ALA A 245 -5.58 -0.14 31.51
N TYR A 246 -6.90 -0.17 31.69
CA TYR A 246 -7.56 0.51 32.81
C TYR A 246 -7.38 -0.24 34.15
N PHE A 247 -7.26 -1.57 34.14
CA PHE A 247 -6.77 -2.32 35.30
C PHE A 247 -5.35 -1.90 35.67
N ASP A 248 -4.47 -1.78 34.68
CA ASP A 248 -3.11 -1.30 34.91
C ASP A 248 -3.09 0.13 35.47
N LEU A 249 -3.92 1.02 34.94
CA LEU A 249 -4.10 2.37 35.46
C LEU A 249 -4.49 2.36 36.94
N PHE A 250 -5.44 1.53 37.35
CA PHE A 250 -5.87 1.41 38.75
C PHE A 250 -4.73 0.91 39.65
N PHE A 251 -4.00 -0.13 39.22
CA PHE A 251 -2.91 -0.70 40.01
C PHE A 251 -1.73 0.27 40.14
N VAL A 252 -1.37 0.97 39.06
CA VAL A 252 -0.25 1.91 39.06
C VAL A 252 -0.63 3.19 39.81
N ASN A 253 -1.69 3.87 39.38
CA ASN A 253 -2.01 5.21 39.88
C ASN A 253 -2.71 5.20 41.25
N THR A 254 -3.47 4.15 41.59
CA THR A 254 -4.22 4.08 42.86
C THR A 254 -3.53 3.20 43.91
N LEU A 255 -2.98 2.05 43.51
CA LEU A 255 -2.31 1.12 44.44
C LEU A 255 -0.79 1.34 44.55
N GLY A 256 -0.19 2.19 43.71
CA GLY A 256 1.24 2.49 43.74
C GLY A 256 2.14 1.34 43.29
N MET A 257 1.62 0.42 42.45
CA MET A 257 2.38 -0.71 41.92
C MET A 257 3.09 -0.36 40.61
N GLY A 258 4.04 -1.20 40.17
CA GLY A 258 4.74 -1.00 38.90
C GLY A 258 3.86 -1.23 37.66
N PHE A 259 4.25 -0.61 36.54
CA PHE A 259 3.59 -0.78 35.23
C PHE A 259 3.48 -2.25 34.80
N GLY A 260 2.32 -2.64 34.28
CA GLY A 260 2.02 -4.02 33.86
C GLY A 260 1.49 -4.93 34.98
N SER A 261 1.51 -4.50 36.24
CA SER A 261 0.99 -5.30 37.35
C SER A 261 -0.53 -5.52 37.26
N GLY A 262 -1.29 -4.49 36.89
CA GLY A 262 -2.74 -4.61 36.70
C GLY A 262 -3.08 -5.42 35.46
N VAL A 263 -2.29 -5.32 34.38
CA VAL A 263 -2.43 -6.22 33.22
C VAL A 263 -2.27 -7.68 33.62
N LEU A 264 -1.24 -8.03 34.40
CA LEU A 264 -1.00 -9.40 34.85
C LEU A 264 -2.16 -9.94 35.69
N VAL A 265 -2.64 -9.15 36.66
CA VAL A 265 -3.79 -9.54 37.48
C VAL A 265 -5.05 -9.71 36.63
N PHE A 266 -5.29 -8.81 35.69
CA PHE A 266 -6.43 -8.93 34.76
C PHE A 266 -6.36 -10.22 33.95
N VAL A 267 -5.20 -10.56 33.37
CA VAL A 267 -5.00 -11.82 32.63
C VAL A 267 -5.27 -13.04 33.52
N LEU A 268 -4.74 -13.05 34.76
CA LEU A 268 -4.99 -14.14 35.71
C LEU A 268 -6.46 -14.29 36.06
N LEU A 269 -7.19 -13.18 36.23
CA LEU A 269 -8.63 -13.18 36.48
C LEU A 269 -9.42 -13.73 35.28
N VAL A 270 -9.06 -13.33 34.05
CA VAL A 270 -9.68 -13.86 32.83
C VAL A 270 -9.43 -15.37 32.72
N VAL A 271 -8.19 -15.82 32.93
CA VAL A 271 -7.86 -17.26 32.91
C VAL A 271 -8.63 -18.02 33.99
N ALA A 272 -8.64 -17.53 35.23
CA ALA A 272 -9.37 -18.16 36.33
C ALA A 272 -10.89 -18.23 36.06
N ALA A 273 -11.48 -17.15 35.54
CA ALA A 273 -12.89 -17.08 35.18
C ALA A 273 -13.25 -18.06 34.04
N LEU A 274 -12.39 -18.16 33.02
CA LEU A 274 -12.56 -19.12 31.93
C LEU A 274 -12.42 -20.56 32.41
N THR A 275 -11.38 -20.88 33.18
CA THR A 275 -11.19 -22.21 33.75
C THR A 275 -12.37 -22.61 34.63
N TYR A 276 -12.82 -21.73 35.53
CA TYR A 276 -13.99 -21.96 36.36
C TYR A 276 -15.26 -22.16 35.52
N GLY A 277 -15.49 -21.29 34.52
CA GLY A 277 -16.63 -21.39 33.62
C GLY A 277 -16.66 -22.70 32.84
N ILE A 278 -15.51 -23.16 32.33
CA ILE A 278 -15.38 -24.43 31.63
C ILE A 278 -15.68 -25.59 32.59
N ILE A 279 -15.06 -25.62 33.77
CA ILE A 279 -15.34 -26.67 34.78
C ILE A 279 -16.82 -26.67 35.19
N TYR A 280 -17.41 -25.50 35.39
CA TYR A 280 -18.83 -25.34 35.71
C TYR A 280 -19.73 -25.88 34.59
N SER A 281 -19.42 -25.54 33.33
CA SER A 281 -20.19 -26.01 32.17
C SER A 281 -20.14 -27.55 32.02
N ILE A 282 -19.01 -28.17 32.36
CA ILE A 282 -18.88 -29.63 32.38
C ILE A 282 -19.69 -30.23 33.54
N LYS A 283 -19.50 -29.73 34.77
CA LYS A 283 -20.19 -30.22 35.97
C LYS A 283 -21.71 -30.09 35.89
N LYS A 284 -22.21 -29.04 35.22
CA LYS A 284 -23.65 -28.80 35.02
C LYS A 284 -24.20 -29.31 33.69
N VAL A 285 -23.38 -30.04 32.91
CA VAL A 285 -23.77 -30.65 31.63
C VAL A 285 -24.40 -29.61 30.68
N LYS A 286 -23.71 -28.46 30.52
CA LYS A 286 -24.11 -27.37 29.62
C LYS A 286 -23.22 -27.36 28.36
N PRO A 287 -23.47 -28.24 27.36
CA PRO A 287 -22.58 -28.42 26.21
C PRO A 287 -22.42 -27.16 25.35
N THR A 288 -23.49 -26.40 25.12
CA THR A 288 -23.40 -25.15 24.34
C THR A 288 -22.54 -24.11 25.04
N LEU A 289 -22.72 -23.94 26.36
CA LEU A 289 -21.89 -23.04 27.15
C LEU A 289 -20.42 -23.49 27.14
N ASN A 290 -20.19 -24.79 27.28
CA ASN A 290 -18.84 -25.36 27.22
C ASN A 290 -18.15 -25.05 25.88
N LEU A 291 -18.85 -25.27 24.77
CA LEU A 291 -18.34 -24.97 23.43
C LEU A 291 -18.03 -23.48 23.26
N ILE A 292 -18.93 -22.59 23.71
CA ILE A 292 -18.71 -21.13 23.65
C ILE A 292 -17.44 -20.75 24.42
N LEU A 293 -17.29 -21.25 25.65
CA LEU A 293 -16.14 -20.92 26.50
C LEU A 293 -14.83 -21.48 25.96
N ILE A 294 -14.83 -22.71 25.43
CA ILE A 294 -13.65 -23.30 24.80
C ILE A 294 -13.29 -22.53 23.53
N SER A 295 -14.26 -22.24 22.65
CA SER A 295 -14.01 -21.44 21.45
C SER A 295 -13.46 -20.06 21.80
N PHE A 296 -14.01 -19.38 22.80
CA PHE A 296 -13.48 -18.10 23.28
C PHE A 296 -12.05 -18.25 23.80
N ALA A 297 -11.75 -19.28 24.59
CA ALA A 297 -10.39 -19.53 25.07
C ALA A 297 -9.40 -19.75 23.92
N PHE A 298 -9.79 -20.47 22.86
CA PHE A 298 -8.94 -20.68 21.68
C PHE A 298 -8.79 -19.43 20.80
N ILE A 299 -9.79 -18.55 20.72
CA ILE A 299 -9.64 -17.23 20.08
C ILE A 299 -8.60 -16.40 20.83
N VAL A 300 -8.73 -16.30 22.17
CA VAL A 300 -7.78 -15.57 23.02
C VAL A 300 -6.38 -16.19 22.93
N PHE A 301 -6.29 -17.52 22.88
CA PHE A 301 -5.02 -18.21 22.70
C PHE A 301 -4.36 -17.90 21.35
N GLY A 302 -5.11 -17.89 20.24
CA GLY A 302 -4.57 -17.47 18.95
C GLY A 302 -4.17 -15.99 18.92
N TYR A 303 -4.97 -15.13 19.55
CA TYR A 303 -4.71 -13.69 19.69
C TYR A 303 -3.45 -13.39 20.53
N SER A 304 -3.01 -14.34 21.37
CA SER A 304 -1.80 -14.17 22.20
C SER A 304 -0.50 -13.97 21.43
N SER A 305 -0.48 -14.20 20.10
CA SER A 305 0.66 -13.84 19.24
C SER A 305 1.07 -12.36 19.36
N TYR A 306 0.13 -11.47 19.70
CA TYR A 306 0.40 -10.05 19.99
C TYR A 306 1.27 -9.79 21.21
N ALA A 307 1.45 -10.77 22.10
CA ALA A 307 2.45 -10.66 23.17
C ALA A 307 3.85 -10.41 22.60
N MET A 308 4.15 -10.88 21.38
CA MET A 308 5.41 -10.59 20.70
C MET A 308 5.64 -9.08 20.54
N ILE A 309 4.61 -8.32 20.14
CA ILE A 309 4.71 -6.87 19.93
C ILE A 309 5.15 -6.16 21.22
N VAL A 310 4.46 -6.41 22.34
CA VAL A 310 4.77 -5.76 23.63
C VAL A 310 6.16 -6.18 24.16
N VAL A 311 6.51 -7.47 24.03
CA VAL A 311 7.82 -7.98 24.46
C VAL A 311 8.95 -7.37 23.64
N ARG A 312 8.78 -7.25 22.32
CA ARG A 312 9.78 -6.67 21.44
C ARG A 312 9.85 -5.15 21.60
N ALA A 313 8.74 -4.45 21.82
CA ALA A 313 8.74 -3.00 22.05
C ALA A 313 9.61 -2.65 23.27
N LYS A 314 9.48 -3.43 24.37
CA LYS A 314 10.33 -3.27 25.56
C LYS A 314 11.82 -3.53 25.30
N ALA A 315 12.17 -4.33 24.29
CA ALA A 315 13.55 -4.55 23.87
C ALA A 315 14.08 -3.43 22.96
N ASN A 316 13.23 -2.47 22.57
CA ASN A 316 13.53 -1.30 21.74
C ASN A 316 14.34 -1.62 20.47
N PRO A 317 13.82 -2.45 19.55
CA PRO A 317 14.47 -2.76 18.28
C PRO A 317 14.60 -1.51 17.39
N ALA A 318 15.37 -1.61 16.30
CA ALA A 318 15.57 -0.51 15.36
C ALA A 318 14.24 -0.07 14.72
N LEU A 319 13.43 -1.01 14.24
CA LEU A 319 12.04 -0.76 13.84
C LEU A 319 11.10 -1.02 15.02
N ASN A 320 10.66 0.05 15.66
CA ASN A 320 9.78 0.01 16.84
C ASN A 320 8.56 0.92 16.64
N ASN A 321 7.83 0.75 15.54
CA ASN A 321 6.73 1.65 15.17
C ASN A 321 5.74 1.84 16.32
N SER A 322 5.53 3.10 16.71
CA SER A 322 4.64 3.52 17.80
C SER A 322 4.98 3.00 19.19
N ASP A 323 6.13 2.35 19.37
CA ASP A 323 6.68 1.92 20.67
C ASP A 323 5.63 1.39 21.67
N PRO A 324 4.89 0.31 21.34
CA PRO A 324 3.80 -0.23 22.17
C PRO A 324 4.31 -1.00 23.41
N ASP A 325 5.17 -0.38 24.23
CA ASP A 325 5.88 -0.98 25.38
C ASP A 325 5.02 -1.10 26.65
N ASN A 326 3.85 -0.45 26.68
CA ASN A 326 2.94 -0.36 27.81
C ASN A 326 1.47 -0.50 27.38
N ALA A 327 0.57 -0.62 28.34
CA ALA A 327 -0.82 -1.00 28.07
C ALA A 327 -1.60 0.04 27.23
N PHE A 328 -1.40 1.33 27.46
CA PHE A 328 -2.07 2.38 26.68
C PHE A 328 -1.43 2.59 25.30
N ALA A 329 -0.10 2.53 25.21
CA ALA A 329 0.58 2.58 23.91
C ALA A 329 0.17 1.38 23.03
N PHE A 330 0.10 0.18 23.60
CA PHE A 330 -0.39 -1.02 22.91
C PHE A 330 -1.87 -0.91 22.51
N LEU A 331 -2.72 -0.31 23.35
CA LEU A 331 -4.12 -0.03 23.01
C LEU A 331 -4.23 0.95 21.83
N SER A 332 -3.47 2.05 21.85
CA SER A 332 -3.44 3.04 20.78
C SER A 332 -2.94 2.42 19.47
N TYR A 333 -1.90 1.58 19.56
CA TYR A 333 -1.36 0.79 18.46
C TYR A 333 -2.42 -0.10 17.81
N LEU A 334 -3.14 -0.92 18.60
CA LEU A 334 -4.19 -1.80 18.08
C LEU A 334 -5.38 -1.05 17.48
N ASN A 335 -5.73 0.10 18.07
CA ASN A 335 -6.84 0.93 17.61
C ASN A 335 -6.49 1.77 16.38
N ARG A 336 -5.22 1.80 15.95
CA ARG A 336 -4.77 2.56 14.78
C ARG A 336 -5.06 4.05 14.92
N GLU A 337 -4.95 4.59 16.14
CA GLU A 337 -5.35 5.98 16.45
C GLU A 337 -4.59 7.04 15.63
N GLN A 338 -3.40 6.70 15.13
CA GLN A 338 -2.58 7.54 14.24
C GLN A 338 -3.29 7.92 12.93
N TYR A 339 -4.20 7.07 12.41
CA TYR A 339 -4.83 7.31 11.09
C TYR A 339 -6.12 8.14 11.18
N GLY A 340 -6.55 8.53 12.38
CA GLY A 340 -7.80 9.24 12.62
C GLY A 340 -9.06 8.39 12.38
N ASP A 341 -10.22 9.00 12.63
CA ASP A 341 -11.53 8.35 12.51
C ASP A 341 -12.17 8.62 11.14
N ARG A 342 -12.99 7.66 10.69
CA ARG A 342 -13.82 7.79 9.49
C ARG A 342 -15.29 7.59 9.87
N PRO A 343 -16.20 8.48 9.49
CA PRO A 343 -17.59 8.31 9.85
C PRO A 343 -18.21 7.16 9.05
N LEU A 344 -18.77 6.14 9.72
CA LEU A 344 -19.32 4.95 9.05
C LEU A 344 -20.85 4.99 8.94
N LEU A 345 -21.54 5.21 10.06
CA LEU A 345 -23.00 5.17 10.14
C LEU A 345 -23.65 6.56 10.20
N TYR A 346 -22.96 7.55 10.78
CA TYR A 346 -23.45 8.91 10.93
C TYR A 346 -22.25 9.86 10.98
N GLY A 347 -22.36 11.03 10.33
CA GLY A 347 -21.30 12.03 10.29
C GLY A 347 -21.53 13.09 9.20
N GLN A 348 -20.52 13.88 8.95
CA GLN A 348 -20.58 15.11 8.17
C GLN A 348 -20.54 14.90 6.65
N TYR A 349 -20.95 15.93 5.90
CA TYR A 349 -20.57 16.14 4.51
C TYR A 349 -19.29 16.97 4.41
N PHE A 350 -18.62 16.94 3.26
CA PHE A 350 -17.37 17.66 3.00
C PHE A 350 -17.43 19.19 3.20
N ASP A 351 -18.61 19.81 3.07
CA ASP A 351 -18.84 21.26 3.20
C ASP A 351 -19.46 21.64 4.55
N SER A 352 -19.63 20.69 5.46
CA SER A 352 -20.24 20.95 6.77
C SER A 352 -19.31 21.78 7.65
N GLN A 353 -19.87 22.72 8.41
CA GLN A 353 -19.09 23.61 9.26
C GLN A 353 -19.09 23.11 10.71
N PRO A 354 -17.92 23.09 11.38
CA PRO A 354 -17.86 22.76 12.80
C PRO A 354 -18.59 23.85 13.62
N ILE A 355 -19.52 23.44 14.48
CA ILE A 355 -20.30 24.34 15.35
C ILE A 355 -19.97 24.18 16.84
N ASP A 356 -19.47 23.02 17.24
CA ASP A 356 -19.08 22.73 18.63
C ASP A 356 -18.03 21.60 18.67
N TYR A 357 -17.33 21.47 19.80
CA TYR A 357 -16.39 20.39 20.06
C TYR A 357 -16.74 19.71 21.38
N LYS A 358 -17.20 18.46 21.30
CA LYS A 358 -17.49 17.65 22.48
C LYS A 358 -16.24 16.99 23.03
N GLN A 359 -15.99 17.23 24.30
CA GLN A 359 -14.87 16.65 25.02
C GLN A 359 -15.19 15.21 25.46
N GLY A 360 -14.32 14.27 25.10
CA GLY A 360 -14.42 12.84 25.38
C GLY A 360 -13.41 12.34 26.43
N ASP A 361 -13.08 11.04 26.33
CA ASP A 361 -12.19 10.33 27.27
C ASP A 361 -10.80 10.97 27.38
N ASN A 362 -10.16 10.84 28.55
CA ASN A 362 -8.75 11.18 28.74
C ASN A 362 -7.87 10.28 27.87
N ILE A 363 -6.85 10.88 27.26
CA ILE A 363 -5.74 10.19 26.61
C ILE A 363 -4.66 10.01 27.67
N TYR A 364 -4.23 8.77 27.89
CA TYR A 364 -3.19 8.44 28.86
C TYR A 364 -1.87 8.12 28.18
N ARG A 365 -0.78 8.60 28.77
CA ARG A 365 0.59 8.23 28.42
C ARG A 365 1.33 7.69 29.64
N LYS A 366 2.39 6.92 29.42
CA LYS A 366 3.28 6.45 30.48
C LYS A 366 4.22 7.59 30.90
N GLY A 367 4.14 8.05 32.15
CA GLY A 367 5.15 8.90 32.78
C GLY A 367 6.22 8.06 33.49
N ASP A 368 7.06 8.71 34.28
CA ASP A 368 8.19 8.04 34.95
C ASP A 368 7.74 7.02 36.02
N GLU A 369 6.78 7.40 36.85
CA GLU A 369 6.28 6.57 37.95
C GLU A 369 4.82 6.12 37.78
N LYS A 370 4.02 6.86 36.99
CA LYS A 370 2.58 6.65 36.85
C LYS A 370 2.08 7.03 35.46
N TYR A 371 0.86 6.63 35.11
CA TYR A 371 0.21 7.14 33.90
C TYR A 371 -0.23 8.60 34.08
N GLU A 372 -0.01 9.41 33.05
CA GLU A 372 -0.34 10.83 33.00
C GLU A 372 -1.43 11.10 31.96
N VAL A 373 -2.24 12.13 32.18
CA VAL A 373 -3.21 12.60 31.18
C VAL A 373 -2.46 13.46 30.16
N ALA A 374 -2.33 12.95 28.93
CA ALA A 374 -1.68 13.62 27.80
C ALA A 374 -2.62 14.58 27.07
N GLY A 375 -3.93 14.44 27.26
CA GLY A 375 -4.95 15.25 26.60
C GLY A 375 -6.34 14.63 26.77
N ARG A 376 -7.32 15.15 26.03
CA ARG A 376 -8.65 14.55 25.91
C ARG A 376 -8.98 14.33 24.44
N LYS A 377 -9.74 13.28 24.15
CA LYS A 377 -10.32 13.12 22.82
C LYS A 377 -11.37 14.20 22.60
N PHE A 378 -11.46 14.74 21.40
CA PHE A 378 -12.52 15.67 21.00
C PHE A 378 -13.25 15.10 19.80
N SER A 379 -14.57 15.20 19.81
CA SER A 379 -15.41 14.92 18.65
C SER A 379 -16.05 16.22 18.18
N THR A 380 -15.84 16.56 16.91
CA THR A 380 -16.43 17.74 16.28
C THR A 380 -17.93 17.54 16.04
N GLU A 381 -18.73 18.51 16.44
CA GLU A 381 -20.13 18.61 16.03
C GLU A 381 -20.23 19.53 14.82
N TYR A 382 -20.94 19.07 13.80
CA TYR A 382 -21.15 19.80 12.56
C TYR A 382 -22.59 20.31 12.46
N ASP A 383 -22.78 21.44 11.81
CA ASP A 383 -24.10 22.02 11.50
C ASP A 383 -24.98 21.06 10.67
N ARG A 384 -24.36 20.25 9.82
CA ARG A 384 -25.03 19.31 8.94
C ARG A 384 -24.36 17.94 8.98
N ASN A 385 -25.16 16.93 9.27
CA ASN A 385 -24.76 15.53 9.26
C ASN A 385 -25.74 14.69 8.42
N THR A 386 -25.31 13.49 8.07
CA THR A 386 -26.10 12.52 7.33
C THR A 386 -25.88 11.11 7.85
N LEU A 387 -26.83 10.23 7.51
CA LEU A 387 -26.65 8.81 7.69
C LEU A 387 -25.73 8.28 6.60
N LEU A 388 -24.84 7.35 6.97
CA LEU A 388 -23.97 6.66 6.02
C LEU A 388 -23.12 7.62 5.16
N PRO A 389 -22.37 8.58 5.74
CA PRO A 389 -21.65 9.61 4.99
C PRO A 389 -20.52 9.02 4.13
N ARG A 390 -20.51 9.33 2.83
CA ARG A 390 -19.56 8.86 1.80
C ARG A 390 -18.76 9.98 1.15
N MET A 391 -19.29 11.20 1.22
CA MET A 391 -18.64 12.44 0.74
C MET A 391 -18.29 13.34 1.93
N TYR A 392 -17.42 12.86 2.82
CA TYR A 392 -17.18 13.46 4.15
C TYR A 392 -15.85 14.22 4.29
N SER A 393 -14.88 13.97 3.40
CA SER A 393 -13.55 14.55 3.51
C SER A 393 -13.56 16.01 3.08
N ASP A 394 -13.03 16.88 3.93
CA ASP A 394 -12.88 18.33 3.71
C ASP A 394 -11.58 18.74 3.01
N ASP A 395 -10.66 17.79 2.76
CA ASP A 395 -9.49 18.01 1.90
C ASP A 395 -9.90 18.64 0.55
N PRO A 396 -9.32 19.80 0.16
CA PRO A 396 -9.69 20.50 -1.06
C PRO A 396 -9.61 19.65 -2.35
N GLN A 397 -8.67 18.71 -2.44
CA GLN A 397 -8.55 17.82 -3.60
C GLN A 397 -9.70 16.81 -3.64
N HIS A 398 -10.09 16.27 -2.47
CA HIS A 398 -11.24 15.39 -2.39
C HIS A 398 -12.54 16.13 -2.67
N VAL A 399 -12.69 17.37 -2.16
CA VAL A 399 -13.85 18.23 -2.46
C VAL A 399 -13.97 18.45 -3.97
N GLY A 400 -12.89 18.84 -4.65
CA GLY A 400 -12.88 19.00 -6.10
C GLY A 400 -13.32 17.71 -6.82
N TYR A 401 -12.74 16.57 -6.43
CA TYR A 401 -13.11 15.27 -7.01
C TYR A 401 -14.58 14.89 -6.77
N TYR A 402 -15.10 15.12 -5.55
CA TYR A 402 -16.50 14.86 -5.23
C TYR A 402 -17.44 15.67 -6.13
N ARG A 403 -17.12 16.96 -6.32
CA ARG A 403 -17.90 17.85 -7.19
C ARG A 403 -17.85 17.41 -8.63
N ASP A 404 -16.66 17.07 -9.14
CA ASP A 404 -16.50 16.60 -10.53
C ASP A 404 -17.23 15.29 -10.80
N TRP A 405 -17.07 14.30 -9.90
CA TRP A 405 -17.67 12.99 -10.04
C TRP A 405 -19.20 13.03 -9.96
N MET A 406 -19.73 13.79 -9.01
CA MET A 406 -21.17 13.95 -8.79
C MET A 406 -21.80 15.07 -9.63
N LYS A 407 -20.99 15.81 -10.39
CA LYS A 407 -21.39 16.96 -11.22
C LYS A 407 -22.08 18.08 -10.42
N LEU A 408 -21.57 18.36 -9.22
CA LEU A 408 -22.06 19.42 -8.35
C LEU A 408 -21.45 20.77 -8.75
N GLY A 409 -22.23 21.85 -8.70
CA GLY A 409 -21.71 23.21 -8.88
C GLY A 409 -20.72 23.61 -7.77
N GLU A 410 -19.89 24.64 -7.99
CA GLU A 410 -18.85 25.05 -7.03
C GLU A 410 -19.38 25.37 -5.63
N THR A 411 -20.57 25.97 -5.55
CA THR A 411 -21.23 26.36 -4.29
C THR A 411 -22.37 25.44 -3.89
N GLU A 412 -22.60 24.35 -4.63
CA GLU A 412 -23.71 23.44 -4.37
C GLU A 412 -23.40 22.53 -3.17
N SER A 413 -24.34 22.39 -2.24
CA SER A 413 -24.19 21.45 -1.12
C SER A 413 -24.65 20.04 -1.52
N PRO A 414 -23.91 18.97 -1.15
CA PRO A 414 -24.33 17.61 -1.43
C PRO A 414 -25.62 17.24 -0.67
N THR A 415 -26.51 16.54 -1.36
CA THR A 415 -27.71 15.93 -0.77
C THR A 415 -27.44 14.48 -0.34
N PHE A 416 -28.41 13.87 0.36
CA PHE A 416 -28.35 12.43 0.65
C PHE A 416 -28.39 11.58 -0.63
N SER A 417 -29.03 12.07 -1.70
CA SER A 417 -29.02 11.40 -3.00
C SER A 417 -27.63 11.41 -3.62
N ASP A 418 -26.89 12.52 -3.52
CA ASP A 418 -25.52 12.61 -4.03
C ASP A 418 -24.58 11.68 -3.24
N ASN A 419 -24.77 11.62 -1.93
CA ASN A 419 -24.06 10.72 -1.05
C ASN A 419 -24.23 9.24 -1.43
N LEU A 420 -25.48 8.81 -1.70
CA LEU A 420 -25.76 7.47 -2.22
C LEU A 420 -25.26 7.30 -3.66
N GLY A 421 -25.35 8.34 -4.48
CA GLY A 421 -24.80 8.37 -5.83
C GLY A 421 -23.30 8.06 -5.83
N PHE A 422 -22.53 8.67 -4.93
CA PHE A 422 -21.11 8.40 -4.76
C PHE A 422 -20.84 6.97 -4.25
N LEU A 423 -21.65 6.48 -3.32
CA LEU A 423 -21.57 5.09 -2.84
C LEU A 423 -21.67 4.08 -4.00
N PHE A 424 -22.65 4.26 -4.89
CA PHE A 424 -22.90 3.29 -5.95
C PHE A 424 -22.01 3.48 -7.17
N SER A 425 -21.75 4.73 -7.58
CA SER A 425 -20.94 5.01 -8.77
C SER A 425 -19.44 4.90 -8.51
N TYR A 426 -18.92 5.52 -7.44
CA TYR A 426 -17.49 5.50 -7.12
C TYR A 426 -17.14 4.29 -6.24
N GLN A 427 -17.68 4.21 -5.03
CA GLN A 427 -17.18 3.24 -4.06
C GLN A 427 -17.53 1.79 -4.42
N THR A 428 -18.73 1.54 -4.94
CA THR A 428 -19.15 0.19 -5.36
C THR A 428 -18.84 -0.08 -6.83
N GLY A 429 -19.08 0.90 -7.72
CA GLY A 429 -18.82 0.78 -9.14
C GLY A 429 -17.32 0.81 -9.46
N PHE A 430 -16.69 1.96 -9.24
CA PHE A 430 -15.29 2.19 -9.59
C PHE A 430 -14.30 1.47 -8.66
N MET A 431 -14.54 1.43 -7.35
CA MET A 431 -13.59 0.88 -6.37
C MET A 431 -13.83 -0.60 -6.03
N TYR A 432 -14.88 -1.25 -6.54
CA TYR A 432 -15.12 -2.68 -6.33
C TYR A 432 -15.45 -3.42 -7.63
N ALA A 433 -16.52 -3.03 -8.34
CA ALA A 433 -16.97 -3.75 -9.54
C ALA A 433 -15.92 -3.71 -10.66
N ARG A 434 -15.16 -2.62 -10.77
CA ARG A 434 -13.99 -2.51 -11.69
C ARG A 434 -12.96 -3.60 -11.41
N TYR A 435 -12.49 -3.75 -10.17
CA TYR A 435 -11.53 -4.79 -9.78
C TYR A 435 -12.09 -6.19 -9.94
N PHE A 436 -13.38 -6.39 -9.61
CA PHE A 436 -14.04 -7.66 -9.86
C PHE A 436 -14.01 -8.03 -11.35
N LEU A 437 -14.18 -7.04 -12.24
CA LEU A 437 -14.12 -7.25 -13.68
C LEU A 437 -12.69 -7.38 -14.21
N TRP A 438 -11.66 -6.78 -13.59
CA TRP A 438 -10.26 -7.07 -13.92
C TRP A 438 -10.00 -8.58 -13.87
N ASN A 439 -10.45 -9.22 -12.80
CA ASN A 439 -10.17 -10.63 -12.55
C ASN A 439 -10.97 -11.60 -13.44
N PHE A 440 -12.11 -11.19 -14.01
CA PHE A 440 -13.04 -12.11 -14.69
C PHE A 440 -13.55 -11.68 -16.06
N ALA A 441 -13.24 -10.46 -16.50
CA ALA A 441 -13.48 -9.94 -17.84
C ALA A 441 -12.18 -9.55 -18.55
N GLY A 442 -11.23 -8.97 -17.81
CA GLY A 442 -9.92 -8.52 -18.28
C GLY A 442 -9.57 -7.11 -17.77
N ARG A 443 -8.31 -6.73 -17.91
CA ARG A 443 -7.73 -5.49 -17.38
C ARG A 443 -7.20 -4.61 -18.51
N GLN A 444 -7.52 -3.32 -18.50
CA GLN A 444 -7.09 -2.38 -19.55
C GLN A 444 -5.58 -2.12 -19.48
N ASN A 445 -5.08 -1.85 -18.27
CA ASN A 445 -3.68 -1.62 -17.92
C ASN A 445 -3.53 -1.59 -16.39
N ASP A 446 -2.29 -1.50 -15.94
CA ASP A 446 -1.91 -1.44 -14.54
C ASP A 446 -1.76 -0.02 -13.96
N ASP A 447 -1.94 1.01 -14.79
CA ASP A 447 -1.94 2.39 -14.34
C ASP A 447 -3.08 2.66 -13.37
N GLN A 448 -2.80 3.41 -12.31
CA GLN A 448 -3.80 3.74 -11.31
C GLN A 448 -4.91 4.61 -11.92
N GLY A 449 -6.15 4.14 -11.79
CA GLY A 449 -7.32 4.86 -12.26
C GLY A 449 -7.88 5.83 -11.21
N HIS A 450 -8.23 7.04 -11.66
CA HIS A 450 -9.06 7.98 -10.90
C HIS A 450 -10.38 8.26 -11.65
N GLY A 451 -10.89 7.25 -12.36
CA GLY A 451 -12.16 7.33 -13.07
C GLY A 451 -12.11 7.93 -14.48
N ASN A 452 -10.91 8.20 -14.96
CA ASN A 452 -10.66 8.46 -16.38
C ASN A 452 -10.82 7.16 -17.21
N TYR A 453 -10.93 7.28 -18.53
CA TYR A 453 -11.10 6.14 -19.44
C TYR A 453 -9.78 5.52 -19.93
N THR A 454 -8.64 6.07 -19.52
CA THR A 454 -7.31 5.66 -20.01
C THR A 454 -6.56 4.78 -19.03
N SER A 455 -6.89 4.81 -17.74
CA SER A 455 -6.09 4.18 -16.69
C SER A 455 -6.94 3.33 -15.75
N GLY A 456 -6.49 2.10 -15.54
CA GLY A 456 -7.03 1.15 -14.57
C GLY A 456 -8.45 0.68 -14.87
N ASN A 457 -8.97 0.77 -16.09
CA ASN A 457 -10.30 0.21 -16.36
C ASN A 457 -10.24 -1.30 -16.57
N TRP A 458 -11.41 -1.94 -16.58
CA TRP A 458 -11.54 -3.31 -17.06
C TRP A 458 -11.79 -3.28 -18.58
N ILE A 459 -11.42 -4.37 -19.26
CA ILE A 459 -11.66 -4.57 -20.69
C ILE A 459 -12.10 -6.02 -20.92
N SER A 460 -12.91 -6.29 -21.93
CA SER A 460 -13.35 -7.64 -22.26
C SER A 460 -12.56 -8.31 -23.39
N GLY A 461 -12.05 -7.55 -24.35
CA GLY A 461 -11.56 -8.06 -25.65
C GLY A 461 -12.67 -8.14 -26.71
N ILE A 462 -13.92 -7.81 -26.36
CA ILE A 462 -15.04 -7.71 -27.30
C ILE A 462 -15.12 -6.27 -27.77
N LYS A 463 -14.44 -5.96 -28.88
CA LYS A 463 -14.25 -4.59 -29.40
C LYS A 463 -15.50 -3.69 -29.35
N PRO A 464 -16.71 -4.11 -29.78
CA PRO A 464 -17.87 -3.22 -29.72
C PRO A 464 -18.29 -2.83 -28.29
N LEU A 465 -18.14 -3.73 -27.31
CA LEU A 465 -18.45 -3.45 -25.91
C LEU A 465 -17.39 -2.57 -25.28
N ASP A 466 -16.13 -2.90 -25.53
CA ASP A 466 -14.99 -2.13 -25.05
C ASP A 466 -15.00 -0.71 -25.65
N ALA A 467 -15.47 -0.55 -26.89
CA ALA A 467 -15.59 0.75 -27.53
C ALA A 467 -16.60 1.69 -26.86
N ILE A 468 -17.68 1.14 -26.32
CA ILE A 468 -18.67 1.91 -25.54
C ILE A 468 -18.01 2.45 -24.26
N LEU A 469 -17.25 1.60 -23.57
CA LEU A 469 -16.63 1.93 -22.30
C LEU A 469 -15.43 2.88 -22.46
N LEU A 470 -14.47 2.52 -23.30
CA LEU A 470 -13.13 3.13 -23.34
C LEU A 470 -12.88 3.97 -24.60
N GLY A 471 -13.72 3.84 -25.63
CA GLY A 471 -13.53 4.49 -26.94
C GLY A 471 -12.97 3.53 -27.97
N PRO A 472 -12.71 4.00 -29.21
CA PRO A 472 -12.23 3.16 -30.30
C PRO A 472 -11.16 2.15 -29.85
N GLN A 473 -11.35 0.89 -30.25
CA GLN A 473 -10.42 -0.22 -29.94
C GLN A 473 -9.63 -0.67 -31.16
N ASP A 474 -9.72 0.10 -32.24
CA ASP A 474 -8.89 -0.03 -33.43
C ASP A 474 -7.79 1.02 -33.35
N ASN A 475 -6.58 0.66 -33.80
CA ASN A 475 -5.39 1.53 -33.76
C ASN A 475 -5.05 2.06 -32.35
N LEU A 476 -5.17 1.20 -31.33
CA LEU A 476 -4.74 1.52 -29.96
C LEU A 476 -3.27 1.95 -29.95
N PRO A 477 -2.91 2.95 -29.12
CA PRO A 477 -1.57 3.47 -29.07
C PRO A 477 -0.63 2.54 -28.28
N PRO A 478 0.70 2.69 -28.40
CA PRO A 478 1.67 1.83 -27.73
C PRO A 478 1.52 1.78 -26.21
N SER A 479 1.13 2.89 -25.55
CA SER A 479 0.88 2.94 -24.10
C SER A 479 -0.17 1.92 -23.63
N ILE A 480 -1.11 1.55 -24.49
CA ILE A 480 -2.16 0.56 -24.19
C ILE A 480 -1.76 -0.79 -24.75
N LYS A 481 -1.42 -0.86 -26.04
CA LYS A 481 -1.19 -2.13 -26.74
C LYS A 481 0.03 -2.89 -26.22
N ASP A 482 1.09 -2.16 -25.85
CA ASP A 482 2.32 -2.77 -25.36
C ASP A 482 2.35 -2.83 -23.83
N ASN A 483 1.29 -2.38 -23.14
CA ASN A 483 1.16 -2.59 -21.70
C ASN A 483 0.96 -4.08 -21.43
N LYS A 484 1.78 -4.64 -20.53
CA LYS A 484 1.75 -6.06 -20.21
C LYS A 484 0.48 -6.47 -19.47
N ALA A 485 -0.08 -5.58 -18.67
CA ALA A 485 -1.34 -5.79 -17.96
C ALA A 485 -2.59 -5.55 -18.83
N HIS A 486 -2.43 -5.46 -20.15
CA HIS A 486 -3.55 -5.40 -21.09
C HIS A 486 -4.09 -6.80 -21.38
N ASN A 487 -4.99 -7.27 -20.51
CA ASN A 487 -5.45 -8.66 -20.49
C ASN A 487 -6.91 -8.77 -20.92
N THR A 488 -7.21 -9.73 -21.80
CA THR A 488 -8.57 -9.94 -22.35
C THR A 488 -9.09 -11.35 -22.07
N LEU A 489 -10.14 -11.44 -21.23
CA LEU A 489 -10.71 -12.73 -20.80
C LEU A 489 -12.09 -13.02 -21.43
N PHE A 490 -12.59 -12.13 -22.28
CA PHE A 490 -13.84 -12.28 -23.08
C PHE A 490 -15.08 -12.60 -22.24
N PHE A 491 -15.09 -12.19 -20.97
CA PHE A 491 -16.07 -12.57 -19.95
C PHE A 491 -16.20 -14.08 -19.72
N LEU A 492 -15.32 -14.94 -20.25
CA LEU A 492 -15.47 -16.38 -20.14
C LEU A 492 -15.42 -16.87 -18.69
N PRO A 493 -14.48 -16.44 -17.83
CA PRO A 493 -14.50 -16.76 -16.40
C PRO A 493 -15.77 -16.26 -15.72
N LEU A 494 -16.18 -15.01 -16.01
CA LEU A 494 -17.41 -14.43 -15.47
C LEU A 494 -18.65 -15.25 -15.83
N ILE A 495 -18.83 -15.62 -17.10
CA ILE A 495 -19.97 -16.39 -17.58
C ILE A 495 -20.00 -17.78 -16.93
N ILE A 496 -18.85 -18.47 -16.84
CA ILE A 496 -18.77 -19.77 -16.17
C ILE A 496 -19.17 -19.63 -14.70
N GLY A 497 -18.68 -18.59 -14.01
CA GLY A 497 -19.05 -18.28 -12.63
C GLY A 497 -20.54 -18.01 -12.46
N LEU A 498 -21.14 -17.21 -13.34
CA LEU A 498 -22.58 -16.94 -13.31
C LEU A 498 -23.41 -18.21 -13.55
N ILE A 499 -23.02 -19.05 -14.52
CA ILE A 499 -23.65 -20.37 -14.74
C ILE A 499 -23.58 -21.22 -13.47
N GLY A 500 -22.42 -21.24 -12.81
CA GLY A 500 -22.22 -21.97 -11.57
C GLY A 500 -23.05 -21.42 -10.40
N ALA A 501 -23.16 -20.10 -10.27
CA ALA A 501 -24.01 -19.45 -9.28
C ALA A 501 -25.49 -19.83 -9.49
N PHE A 502 -26.01 -19.66 -10.71
CA PHE A 502 -27.40 -20.03 -11.05
C PHE A 502 -27.66 -21.52 -10.84
N TRP A 503 -26.72 -22.38 -11.24
CA TRP A 503 -26.81 -23.82 -11.01
C TRP A 503 -26.82 -24.14 -9.50
N HIS A 504 -25.93 -23.53 -8.73
CA HIS A 504 -25.86 -23.75 -7.28
C HIS A 504 -27.16 -23.31 -6.59
N PHE A 505 -27.70 -22.13 -6.89
CA PHE A 505 -29.00 -21.67 -6.36
C PHE A 505 -30.15 -22.56 -6.81
N LYS A 506 -30.11 -23.13 -8.01
CA LYS A 506 -31.18 -24.01 -8.49
C LYS A 506 -31.21 -25.35 -7.74
N TYR A 507 -30.04 -25.95 -7.47
CA TYR A 507 -29.95 -27.30 -6.92
C TYR A 507 -29.73 -27.35 -5.41
N ASN A 508 -29.15 -26.29 -4.81
CA ASN A 508 -28.88 -26.21 -3.38
C ASN A 508 -28.85 -24.75 -2.88
N GLN A 509 -30.03 -24.16 -2.69
CA GLN A 509 -30.21 -22.75 -2.30
C GLN A 509 -29.51 -22.36 -1.00
N LYS A 510 -29.43 -23.28 -0.04
CA LYS A 510 -28.87 -23.01 1.30
C LYS A 510 -27.36 -22.78 1.21
N ASP A 511 -26.65 -23.71 0.60
CA ASP A 511 -25.20 -23.60 0.43
C ASP A 511 -24.85 -22.49 -0.58
N ALA A 512 -25.67 -22.28 -1.61
CA ALA A 512 -25.52 -21.14 -2.52
C ALA A 512 -25.65 -19.79 -1.80
N GLY A 513 -26.60 -19.67 -0.86
CA GLY A 513 -26.74 -18.49 -0.01
C GLY A 513 -25.54 -18.27 0.91
N VAL A 514 -24.94 -19.35 1.46
CA VAL A 514 -23.71 -19.25 2.26
C VAL A 514 -22.55 -18.70 1.43
N VAL A 515 -22.34 -19.22 0.21
CA VAL A 515 -21.30 -18.72 -0.70
C VAL A 515 -21.60 -17.27 -1.12
N GLY A 516 -22.86 -16.92 -1.35
CA GLY A 516 -23.27 -15.56 -1.66
C GLY A 516 -23.02 -14.56 -0.53
N LEU A 517 -23.20 -14.98 0.73
CA LEU A 517 -22.84 -14.15 1.88
C LEU A 517 -21.34 -14.02 2.05
N LEU A 518 -20.58 -15.10 1.82
CA LEU A 518 -19.12 -15.01 1.78
C LEU A 518 -18.70 -13.95 0.76
N PHE A 519 -19.17 -14.06 -0.48
CA PHE A 519 -18.94 -13.09 -1.55
C PHE A 519 -19.30 -11.64 -1.16
N PHE A 520 -20.46 -11.44 -0.50
CA PHE A 520 -20.90 -10.12 -0.07
C PHE A 520 -20.02 -9.54 1.04
N PHE A 521 -19.74 -10.31 2.10
CA PHE A 521 -19.01 -9.81 3.27
C PHE A 521 -17.53 -9.58 2.99
N THR A 522 -16.91 -10.39 2.12
CA THR A 522 -15.50 -10.24 1.72
C THR A 522 -15.31 -9.36 0.47
N GLY A 523 -16.37 -8.68 0.03
CA GLY A 523 -16.38 -7.79 -1.13
C GLY A 523 -17.13 -6.50 -0.83
N VAL A 524 -18.39 -6.42 -1.24
CA VAL A 524 -19.22 -5.21 -1.13
C VAL A 524 -19.31 -4.65 0.30
N ALA A 525 -19.36 -5.49 1.34
CA ALA A 525 -19.44 -5.00 2.72
C ALA A 525 -18.14 -4.28 3.16
N ILE A 526 -16.99 -4.64 2.59
CA ILE A 526 -15.70 -3.99 2.88
C ILE A 526 -15.72 -2.54 2.40
N VAL A 527 -16.37 -2.25 1.27
CA VAL A 527 -16.56 -0.89 0.76
C VAL A 527 -17.22 0.01 1.82
N LEU A 528 -18.27 -0.51 2.48
CA LEU A 528 -18.99 0.21 3.52
C LEU A 528 -18.13 0.48 4.76
N TYR A 529 -17.28 -0.49 5.13
CA TYR A 529 -16.40 -0.43 6.30
C TYR A 529 -15.17 0.46 6.08
N LEU A 530 -14.51 0.36 4.92
CA LEU A 530 -13.34 1.17 4.63
C LEU A 530 -13.70 2.64 4.38
N ASN A 531 -14.93 2.88 3.91
CA ASN A 531 -15.47 4.19 3.52
C ASN A 531 -14.42 5.06 2.81
N GLN A 532 -13.88 4.50 1.71
CA GLN A 532 -12.76 5.07 0.98
C GLN A 532 -13.13 6.44 0.41
N ASN A 533 -12.31 7.43 0.72
CA ASN A 533 -12.31 8.74 0.07
C ASN A 533 -11.70 8.64 -1.34
N PRO A 534 -11.91 9.64 -2.24
CA PRO A 534 -11.29 9.62 -3.55
C PRO A 534 -9.77 9.78 -3.49
N LEU A 535 -9.10 9.69 -4.64
CA LEU A 535 -7.66 9.93 -4.79
C LEU A 535 -6.77 9.09 -3.84
N GLN A 536 -7.11 7.80 -3.71
CA GLN A 536 -6.26 6.85 -2.98
C GLN A 536 -4.82 6.86 -3.53
N PRO A 537 -3.79 6.61 -2.71
CA PRO A 537 -2.38 6.64 -3.16
C PRO A 537 -1.99 5.47 -4.07
N ARG A 538 -2.78 4.39 -4.07
CA ARG A 538 -2.64 3.22 -4.95
C ARG A 538 -3.96 2.48 -5.11
N GLU A 539 -3.99 1.54 -6.06
CA GLU A 539 -5.10 0.59 -6.21
C GLU A 539 -5.25 -0.30 -4.96
N ARG A 540 -6.50 -0.62 -4.58
CA ARG A 540 -6.85 -1.31 -3.31
C ARG A 540 -7.60 -2.63 -3.54
N ASP A 541 -7.42 -3.24 -4.70
CA ASP A 541 -8.08 -4.47 -5.16
C ASP A 541 -7.85 -5.66 -4.21
N TYR A 542 -6.65 -5.79 -3.64
CA TYR A 542 -6.27 -6.84 -2.68
C TYR A 542 -7.21 -6.93 -1.45
N ALA A 543 -7.87 -5.84 -1.07
CA ALA A 543 -8.85 -5.85 0.03
C ALA A 543 -10.08 -6.72 -0.28
N TYR A 544 -10.37 -6.92 -1.57
CA TYR A 544 -11.55 -7.65 -2.06
C TYR A 544 -11.23 -9.07 -2.55
N ALA A 545 -9.98 -9.53 -2.43
CA ALA A 545 -9.53 -10.85 -2.88
C ALA A 545 -10.37 -12.00 -2.32
N GLY A 546 -10.93 -11.84 -1.11
CA GLY A 546 -11.82 -12.82 -0.50
C GLY A 546 -13.17 -12.99 -1.23
N SER A 547 -13.68 -11.96 -1.91
CA SER A 547 -14.88 -12.08 -2.74
C SER A 547 -14.57 -12.77 -4.06
N PHE A 548 -13.37 -12.55 -4.61
CA PHE A 548 -12.89 -13.22 -5.82
C PHE A 548 -12.66 -14.71 -5.55
N TYR A 549 -12.18 -15.07 -4.36
CA TYR A 549 -12.14 -16.45 -3.85
C TYR A 549 -13.54 -17.10 -3.86
N ALA A 550 -14.55 -16.40 -3.32
CA ALA A 550 -15.92 -16.89 -3.29
C ALA A 550 -16.50 -17.05 -4.70
N PHE A 551 -16.17 -16.15 -5.62
CA PHE A 551 -16.56 -16.27 -7.03
C PHE A 551 -15.87 -17.43 -7.73
N GLY A 552 -14.60 -17.72 -7.40
CA GLY A 552 -13.87 -18.91 -7.84
C GLY A 552 -14.59 -20.22 -7.50
N ILE A 553 -15.32 -20.26 -6.38
CA ILE A 553 -16.18 -21.40 -6.05
C ILE A 553 -17.27 -21.59 -7.11
N TRP A 554 -17.94 -20.51 -7.51
CA TRP A 554 -18.96 -20.58 -8.54
C TRP A 554 -18.38 -20.86 -9.93
N ILE A 555 -17.19 -20.35 -10.27
CA ILE A 555 -16.51 -20.76 -11.51
C ILE A 555 -16.33 -22.28 -11.54
N GLY A 556 -15.90 -22.89 -10.43
CA GLY A 556 -15.80 -24.34 -10.30
C GLY A 556 -17.15 -25.04 -10.49
N LEU A 557 -18.19 -24.60 -9.78
CA LEU A 557 -19.54 -25.17 -9.90
C LEU A 557 -20.19 -24.94 -11.28
N GLY A 558 -19.67 -24.00 -12.09
CA GLY A 558 -20.03 -23.81 -13.49
C GLY A 558 -19.80 -25.06 -14.33
N VAL A 559 -18.77 -25.86 -14.00
CA VAL A 559 -18.51 -27.17 -14.63
C VAL A 559 -19.69 -28.11 -14.44
N ALA A 560 -20.27 -28.17 -13.23
CA ALA A 560 -21.44 -29.00 -12.95
C ALA A 560 -22.68 -28.50 -13.71
N GLY A 561 -22.85 -27.18 -13.84
CA GLY A 561 -23.90 -26.56 -14.64
C GLY A 561 -23.81 -26.93 -16.12
N ILE A 562 -22.62 -26.78 -16.72
CA ILE A 562 -22.37 -27.09 -18.13
C ILE A 562 -22.47 -28.59 -18.38
N ALA A 563 -21.91 -29.43 -17.49
CA ALA A 563 -22.04 -30.89 -17.59
C ALA A 563 -23.51 -31.34 -17.56
N SER A 564 -24.33 -30.74 -16.68
CA SER A 564 -25.77 -31.03 -16.60
C SER A 564 -26.52 -30.64 -17.88
N PHE A 565 -26.08 -29.58 -18.55
CA PHE A 565 -26.65 -29.16 -19.84
C PHE A 565 -26.23 -30.11 -20.97
N LEU A 566 -24.93 -30.42 -21.07
CA LEU A 566 -24.38 -31.31 -22.10
C LEU A 566 -24.92 -32.74 -21.97
N SER A 567 -25.16 -33.24 -20.76
CA SER A 567 -25.70 -34.58 -20.53
C SER A 567 -27.10 -34.80 -21.12
N LYS A 568 -27.79 -33.74 -21.58
CA LYS A 568 -29.04 -33.87 -22.34
C LYS A 568 -28.83 -34.45 -23.74
N LYS A 569 -27.62 -34.33 -24.29
CA LYS A 569 -27.28 -34.74 -25.67
C LYS A 569 -26.16 -35.78 -25.75
N MET A 570 -25.48 -36.09 -24.65
CA MET A 570 -24.38 -37.06 -24.61
C MET A 570 -24.34 -37.81 -23.27
N SER A 571 -23.50 -38.86 -23.18
CA SER A 571 -23.37 -39.63 -21.94
C SER A 571 -22.90 -38.74 -20.77
N PRO A 572 -23.35 -38.97 -19.52
CA PRO A 572 -22.91 -38.17 -18.36
C PRO A 572 -21.40 -38.16 -18.15
N LYS A 573 -20.72 -39.27 -18.46
CA LYS A 573 -19.25 -39.35 -18.40
C LYS A 573 -18.61 -38.41 -19.42
N THR A 574 -19.05 -38.47 -20.68
CA THR A 574 -18.56 -37.60 -21.76
C THR A 574 -18.87 -36.13 -21.46
N ALA A 575 -20.07 -35.83 -20.97
CA ALA A 575 -20.48 -34.48 -20.59
C ALA A 575 -19.61 -33.90 -19.47
N GLY A 576 -19.30 -34.69 -18.44
CA GLY A 576 -18.42 -34.26 -17.34
C GLY A 576 -16.99 -33.98 -17.82
N ILE A 577 -16.43 -34.84 -18.69
CA ILE A 577 -15.10 -34.61 -19.28
C ILE A 577 -15.11 -33.37 -20.17
N ALA A 578 -16.07 -33.27 -21.10
CA ALA A 578 -16.17 -32.16 -22.04
C ALA A 578 -16.36 -30.81 -21.32
N ALA A 579 -17.22 -30.75 -20.30
CA ALA A 579 -17.39 -29.55 -19.49
C ALA A 579 -16.11 -29.16 -18.75
N THR A 580 -15.40 -30.14 -18.17
CA THR A 580 -14.13 -29.88 -17.47
C THR A 580 -13.08 -29.33 -18.42
N VAL A 581 -12.87 -29.98 -19.57
CA VAL A 581 -11.88 -29.54 -20.56
C VAL A 581 -12.22 -28.15 -21.10
N LEU A 582 -13.48 -27.92 -21.50
CA LEU A 582 -13.93 -26.62 -22.00
C LEU A 582 -13.69 -25.52 -20.97
N CYS A 583 -14.07 -25.75 -19.71
CA CYS A 583 -13.89 -24.73 -18.67
C CYS A 583 -12.42 -24.53 -18.28
N LEU A 584 -11.57 -25.56 -18.33
CA LEU A 584 -10.13 -25.40 -18.10
C LEU A 584 -9.50 -24.44 -19.12
N PHE A 585 -9.86 -24.59 -20.40
CA PHE A 585 -9.37 -23.68 -21.45
C PHE A 585 -9.98 -22.28 -21.35
N ALA A 586 -11.28 -22.19 -21.05
CA ALA A 586 -12.00 -20.92 -21.04
C ALA A 586 -11.76 -20.05 -19.79
N ALA A 587 -11.22 -20.61 -18.69
CA ALA A 587 -10.89 -19.86 -17.49
C ALA A 587 -9.40 -20.00 -17.10
N PRO A 588 -8.93 -21.02 -16.37
CA PRO A 588 -7.57 -21.02 -15.83
C PRO A 588 -6.46 -20.96 -16.88
N VAL A 589 -6.59 -21.65 -18.02
CA VAL A 589 -5.55 -21.60 -19.07
C VAL A 589 -5.54 -20.25 -19.77
N LEU A 590 -6.70 -19.66 -20.06
CA LEU A 590 -6.80 -18.32 -20.64
C LEU A 590 -6.25 -17.27 -19.69
N MET A 591 -6.65 -17.32 -18.41
CA MET A 591 -6.16 -16.41 -17.37
C MET A 591 -4.64 -16.54 -17.19
N ALA A 592 -4.12 -17.77 -17.05
CA ALA A 592 -2.68 -17.99 -17.02
C ALA A 592 -1.96 -17.52 -18.30
N SER A 593 -2.60 -17.57 -19.47
CA SER A 593 -1.96 -17.13 -20.71
C SER A 593 -1.98 -15.62 -20.91
N GLN A 594 -2.97 -14.91 -20.35
CA GLN A 594 -3.05 -13.46 -20.45
C GLN A 594 -2.22 -12.81 -19.34
N GLU A 595 -2.35 -13.28 -18.10
CA GLU A 595 -1.80 -12.64 -16.91
C GLU A 595 -0.38 -13.14 -16.54
N TRP A 596 0.33 -13.89 -17.39
CA TRP A 596 1.66 -14.42 -17.00
C TRP A 596 2.76 -13.35 -17.10
N ASP A 597 2.75 -12.58 -18.19
CA ASP A 597 3.88 -11.71 -18.51
C ASP A 597 3.85 -10.38 -17.76
N ASP A 598 2.73 -10.00 -17.14
CA ASP A 598 2.62 -8.90 -16.17
C ASP A 598 2.73 -9.34 -14.70
N HIS A 599 2.73 -10.65 -14.43
CA HIS A 599 2.97 -11.19 -13.09
C HIS A 599 4.37 -11.78 -12.92
N ASP A 600 5.15 -11.99 -13.98
CA ASP A 600 6.55 -12.45 -13.91
C ASP A 600 7.49 -11.33 -13.42
N ARG A 601 7.73 -11.29 -12.11
CA ARG A 601 8.66 -10.35 -11.45
C ARG A 601 10.04 -10.95 -11.17
N SER A 602 10.34 -12.13 -11.71
CA SER A 602 11.56 -12.89 -11.38
C SER A 602 12.88 -12.18 -11.71
N GLU A 603 12.84 -11.15 -12.55
CA GLU A 603 14.00 -10.40 -13.04
C GLU A 603 14.09 -8.98 -12.46
N LYS A 604 13.23 -8.64 -11.50
CA LYS A 604 13.10 -7.29 -10.94
C LYS A 604 13.93 -7.14 -9.66
N PHE A 605 14.97 -6.32 -9.71
CA PHE A 605 15.83 -5.97 -8.56
C PHE A 605 15.75 -4.49 -8.17
N THR A 606 14.87 -3.74 -8.84
CA THR A 606 14.81 -2.28 -8.83
C THR A 606 14.63 -1.70 -7.45
N THR A 607 13.64 -2.18 -6.69
CA THR A 607 13.32 -1.64 -5.36
C THR A 607 14.52 -1.65 -4.41
N ARG A 608 15.22 -2.78 -4.32
CA ARG A 608 16.43 -2.93 -3.49
C ARG A 608 17.53 -2.01 -3.98
N ASP A 609 17.79 -2.02 -5.28
CA ASP A 609 18.90 -1.27 -5.87
C ASP A 609 18.68 0.26 -5.75
N PHE A 610 17.44 0.73 -5.89
CA PHE A 610 17.06 2.11 -5.58
C PHE A 610 17.39 2.50 -4.13
N ALA A 611 17.10 1.62 -3.16
CA ALA A 611 17.41 1.86 -1.76
C ALA A 611 18.91 1.94 -1.50
N ILE A 612 19.71 1.11 -2.17
CA ILE A 612 21.17 1.17 -2.13
C ILE A 612 21.65 2.52 -2.66
N ASP A 613 21.13 2.98 -3.80
CA ASP A 613 21.53 4.24 -4.44
C ASP A 613 21.21 5.49 -3.59
N TYR A 614 20.07 5.49 -2.87
CA TYR A 614 19.78 6.53 -1.88
C TYR A 614 20.85 6.59 -0.78
N LEU A 615 21.29 5.44 -0.27
CA LEU A 615 22.31 5.38 0.78
C LEU A 615 23.70 5.74 0.24
N GLU A 616 24.05 5.25 -0.95
CA GLU A 616 25.33 5.55 -1.61
C GLU A 616 25.45 7.02 -2.06
N SER A 617 24.32 7.72 -2.22
CA SER A 617 24.31 9.18 -2.40
C SER A 617 24.87 9.91 -1.17
N CYS A 618 24.73 9.32 0.02
CA CYS A 618 25.02 9.98 1.28
C CYS A 618 26.49 9.83 1.69
N ALA A 619 27.11 10.92 2.16
CA ALA A 619 28.41 10.87 2.84
C ALA A 619 28.37 10.00 4.13
N PRO A 620 29.53 9.55 4.66
CA PRO A 620 29.58 8.74 5.88
C PRO A 620 28.91 9.41 7.09
N ASN A 621 28.22 8.60 7.92
CA ASN A 621 27.51 9.02 9.14
C ASN A 621 26.39 10.08 8.91
N ALA A 622 25.86 10.16 7.69
CA ALA A 622 24.84 11.13 7.32
C ALA A 622 23.50 10.93 8.05
N ILE A 623 22.70 12.00 8.06
CA ILE A 623 21.28 12.01 8.38
C ILE A 623 20.54 12.12 7.05
N LEU A 624 19.72 11.12 6.71
CA LEU A 624 18.92 11.10 5.49
C LEU A 624 17.43 11.24 5.85
N PHE A 625 16.86 12.40 5.53
CA PHE A 625 15.42 12.61 5.64
C PHE A 625 14.68 11.99 4.46
N THR A 626 13.68 11.16 4.77
CA THR A 626 12.77 10.50 3.84
C THR A 626 11.33 10.91 4.15
N TYR A 627 10.37 10.55 3.30
CA TYR A 627 8.97 10.97 3.53
C TYR A 627 7.96 9.82 3.56
N GLY A 628 8.03 8.88 2.62
CA GLY A 628 6.95 7.93 2.38
C GLY A 628 7.34 6.47 2.56
N ASP A 629 6.40 5.58 2.23
CA ASP A 629 6.61 4.13 2.31
C ASP A 629 7.64 3.68 1.24
N ASN A 630 7.53 4.20 0.01
CA ASN A 630 8.33 3.76 -1.14
C ASN A 630 9.80 4.22 -1.13
N ASP A 631 10.17 5.17 -0.27
CA ASP A 631 11.58 5.46 0.01
C ASP A 631 12.03 4.74 1.31
N THR A 632 11.28 4.88 2.40
CA THR A 632 11.70 4.46 3.74
C THR A 632 11.76 2.94 3.91
N TYR A 633 10.76 2.19 3.45
CA TYR A 633 10.68 0.76 3.72
C TYR A 633 11.73 -0.07 2.97
N PRO A 634 12.02 0.21 1.68
CA PRO A 634 13.17 -0.38 1.00
C PRO A 634 14.52 -0.05 1.69
N LEU A 635 14.67 1.18 2.19
CA LEU A 635 15.88 1.60 2.92
C LEU A 635 16.05 0.82 4.24
N TRP A 636 14.98 0.63 5.00
CA TRP A 636 15.01 -0.22 6.19
C TRP A 636 15.36 -1.67 5.86
N TYR A 637 14.84 -2.23 4.76
CA TYR A 637 15.21 -3.56 4.31
C TYR A 637 16.72 -3.71 4.08
N VAL A 638 17.32 -2.86 3.23
CA VAL A 638 18.75 -3.00 2.89
C VAL A 638 19.68 -2.72 4.06
N GLN A 639 19.29 -1.85 5.01
CA GLN A 639 20.07 -1.63 6.24
C GLN A 639 19.94 -2.78 7.23
N GLU A 640 18.72 -3.21 7.53
CA GLU A 640 18.46 -4.17 8.60
C GLU A 640 18.81 -5.60 8.23
N VAL A 641 18.66 -5.96 6.96
CA VAL A 641 18.85 -7.31 6.45
C VAL A 641 20.19 -7.46 5.75
N GLU A 642 20.47 -6.59 4.77
CA GLU A 642 21.67 -6.72 3.92
C GLU A 642 22.90 -5.97 4.49
N GLY A 643 22.70 -5.07 5.46
CA GLY A 643 23.79 -4.34 6.12
C GLY A 643 24.42 -3.27 5.23
N VAL A 644 23.67 -2.70 4.29
CA VAL A 644 24.13 -1.62 3.41
C VAL A 644 24.13 -0.31 4.18
N ARG A 645 25.28 0.40 4.21
CA ARG A 645 25.44 1.72 4.84
C ARG A 645 24.75 1.87 6.21
N PRO A 646 25.01 0.98 7.18
CA PRO A 646 24.40 1.03 8.52
C PRO A 646 24.85 2.23 9.34
N ASP A 647 25.76 3.06 8.81
CA ASP A 647 26.23 4.33 9.35
C ASP A 647 25.29 5.51 9.05
N VAL A 648 24.43 5.40 8.03
CA VAL A 648 23.48 6.47 7.68
C VAL A 648 22.23 6.35 8.55
N ARG A 649 21.79 7.45 9.15
CA ARG A 649 20.56 7.50 9.93
C ARG A 649 19.38 7.90 9.03
N ILE A 650 18.47 6.97 8.77
CA ILE A 650 17.21 7.23 8.06
C ILE A 650 16.22 7.89 9.02
N VAL A 651 15.61 9.00 8.59
CA VAL A 651 14.63 9.76 9.36
C VAL A 651 13.39 10.02 8.50
N ASN A 652 12.32 9.27 8.76
CA ASN A 652 11.06 9.45 8.05
C ASN A 652 10.27 10.64 8.65
N LEU A 653 10.07 11.68 7.84
CA LEU A 653 9.41 12.92 8.25
C LEU A 653 7.92 12.74 8.60
N SER A 654 7.23 11.75 8.02
CA SER A 654 5.85 11.43 8.40
C SER A 654 5.74 10.82 9.81
N LEU A 655 6.84 10.26 10.33
CA LEU A 655 6.93 9.69 11.68
C LEU A 655 7.60 10.63 12.70
N LEU A 656 8.45 11.57 12.26
CA LEU A 656 9.24 12.49 13.10
C LEU A 656 8.40 13.39 14.03
N GLY A 657 7.10 13.52 13.78
CA GLY A 657 6.20 14.26 14.66
C GLY A 657 5.77 13.50 15.92
N THR A 658 6.07 12.20 15.99
CA THR A 658 5.67 11.33 17.09
C THR A 658 6.73 11.29 18.20
N ASP A 659 6.27 11.21 19.44
CA ASP A 659 7.13 11.25 20.64
C ASP A 659 8.12 10.08 20.69
N TRP A 660 7.65 8.87 20.40
CA TRP A 660 8.48 7.67 20.37
C TRP A 660 9.61 7.77 19.33
N TYR A 661 9.33 8.31 18.15
CA TYR A 661 10.31 8.34 17.06
C TYR A 661 11.38 9.40 17.33
N ILE A 662 11.03 10.60 17.83
CA ILE A 662 12.01 11.61 18.28
C ILE A 662 12.90 11.02 19.38
N ARG A 663 12.32 10.34 20.37
CA ARG A 663 13.09 9.69 21.45
C ARG A 663 14.06 8.66 20.88
N GLN A 664 13.62 7.80 19.98
CA GLN A 664 14.48 6.79 19.35
C GLN A 664 15.60 7.42 18.50
N MET A 665 15.38 8.59 17.90
CA MET A 665 16.42 9.35 17.18
C MET A 665 17.59 9.79 18.06
N LYS A 666 17.41 9.82 19.39
CA LYS A 666 18.46 10.13 20.37
C LYS A 666 19.32 8.91 20.71
N ASP A 667 18.95 7.72 20.25
CA ASP A 667 19.68 6.49 20.48
C ASP A 667 20.55 6.12 19.27
N LYS A 668 21.69 5.48 19.54
CA LYS A 668 22.51 4.85 18.50
C LYS A 668 21.77 3.64 17.93
N ILE A 669 21.60 3.60 16.61
CA ILE A 669 21.02 2.45 15.90
C ILE A 669 22.03 1.95 14.87
N ASN A 670 22.24 0.64 14.82
CA ASN A 670 23.26 0.02 13.99
C ASN A 670 24.63 0.69 14.21
N GLN A 671 25.23 1.26 13.16
CA GLN A 671 26.49 2.02 13.26
C GLN A 671 26.27 3.53 13.27
N ALA A 672 25.05 4.00 12.95
CA ALA A 672 24.68 5.40 12.88
C ALA A 672 24.60 6.03 14.28
N ASP A 673 25.32 7.14 14.48
CA ASP A 673 25.31 7.84 15.76
C ASP A 673 23.93 8.46 16.06
N PRO A 674 23.65 8.82 17.33
CA PRO A 674 22.49 9.61 17.70
C PRO A 674 22.35 10.89 16.88
N LEU A 675 21.11 11.33 16.64
CA LEU A 675 20.87 12.67 16.12
C LEU A 675 21.26 13.72 17.17
N PRO A 676 21.76 14.90 16.77
CA PRO A 676 22.12 16.00 17.69
C PRO A 676 20.87 16.71 18.21
N LEU A 677 19.99 15.96 18.88
CA LEU A 677 18.76 16.45 19.51
C LEU A 677 19.03 16.78 20.97
N THR A 678 18.91 18.06 21.31
CA THR A 678 19.17 18.58 22.66
C THR A 678 17.92 18.66 23.52
N MET A 679 16.73 18.70 22.92
CA MET A 679 15.48 18.75 23.68
C MET A 679 15.29 17.53 24.59
N GLY A 680 14.92 17.79 25.84
CA GLY A 680 14.49 16.76 26.80
C GLY A 680 13.20 16.08 26.35
N ASN A 681 12.96 14.84 26.80
CA ASN A 681 11.82 14.05 26.34
C ASN A 681 10.47 14.72 26.69
N GLU A 682 10.42 15.42 27.83
CA GLU A 682 9.28 16.21 28.30
C GLU A 682 8.87 17.35 27.35
N LYS A 683 9.74 17.75 26.42
CA LYS A 683 9.46 18.86 25.48
C LYS A 683 8.62 18.45 24.28
N PHE A 684 8.53 17.15 23.97
CA PHE A 684 7.90 16.64 22.75
C PHE A 684 6.92 15.46 22.98
N VAL A 685 6.63 15.11 24.24
CA VAL A 685 5.55 14.18 24.60
C VAL A 685 4.19 14.64 24.04
N GLN A 686 3.26 13.72 23.82
CA GLN A 686 1.90 14.05 23.35
C GLN A 686 1.23 15.10 24.26
N GLY A 687 0.62 16.13 23.67
CA GLY A 687 0.00 17.25 24.41
C GLY A 687 0.93 18.44 24.67
N VAL A 688 2.21 18.34 24.34
CA VAL A 688 3.20 19.41 24.52
C VAL A 688 3.74 19.83 23.16
N ARG A 689 3.56 21.11 22.82
CA ARG A 689 4.04 21.70 21.55
C ARG A 689 3.59 20.92 20.32
N ASP A 690 2.37 20.37 20.35
CA ASP A 690 1.81 19.64 19.20
C ASP A 690 1.71 20.56 17.97
N VAL A 691 1.35 21.83 18.18
CA VAL A 691 1.35 22.89 17.16
C VAL A 691 1.78 24.21 17.79
N ILE A 692 2.77 24.88 17.18
CA ILE A 692 3.18 26.25 17.51
C ILE A 692 2.83 27.15 16.33
N ARG A 693 1.97 28.15 16.54
CA ARG A 693 1.45 29.00 15.46
C ARG A 693 2.39 30.16 15.13
N TYR A 694 2.41 30.55 13.86
CA TYR A 694 3.12 31.74 13.41
C TYR A 694 2.40 33.03 13.80
N TYR A 695 3.14 33.96 14.40
CA TYR A 695 2.73 35.34 14.61
C TYR A 695 3.90 36.25 14.25
N ASP A 696 3.69 37.19 13.33
CA ASP A 696 4.76 38.05 12.83
C ASP A 696 5.08 39.20 13.81
N TYR A 697 6.22 39.11 14.49
CA TYR A 697 6.74 40.17 15.36
C TYR A 697 7.49 41.27 14.59
N LYS A 698 7.57 41.17 13.25
CA LYS A 698 8.19 42.16 12.36
C LYS A 698 9.65 42.46 12.70
N PHE A 699 10.44 41.42 12.98
CA PHE A 699 11.89 41.56 13.12
C PHE A 699 12.49 42.10 11.83
N ALA A 700 13.39 43.08 11.95
CA ALA A 700 14.07 43.70 10.81
C ALA A 700 15.09 42.76 10.14
N GLU A 701 15.72 41.90 10.94
CA GLU A 701 16.77 40.97 10.50
C GLU A 701 16.34 39.51 10.75
N PRO A 702 16.83 38.55 9.95
CA PRO A 702 16.70 37.13 10.25
C PRO A 702 17.24 36.76 11.64
N LEU A 703 16.56 35.84 12.34
CA LEU A 703 16.98 35.38 13.67
C LEU A 703 17.83 34.11 13.60
N GLU A 704 18.86 34.03 14.44
CA GLU A 704 19.70 32.84 14.58
C GLU A 704 18.88 31.62 15.01
N MET A 705 19.06 30.50 14.32
CA MET A 705 18.30 29.26 14.51
C MET A 705 18.42 28.73 15.93
N LYS A 706 19.60 28.86 16.53
CA LYS A 706 19.83 28.44 17.92
C LYS A 706 18.99 29.25 18.91
N SER A 707 19.00 30.58 18.81
CA SER A 707 18.19 31.45 19.67
C SER A 707 16.69 31.25 19.44
N LEU A 708 16.28 31.06 18.19
CA LEU A 708 14.89 30.76 17.85
C LEU A 708 14.43 29.43 18.47
N PHE A 709 15.26 28.39 18.36
CA PHE A 709 14.97 27.08 18.94
C PHE A 709 14.83 27.16 20.47
N GLU A 710 15.70 27.91 21.15
CA GLU A 710 15.60 28.16 22.59
C GLU A 710 14.26 28.81 22.98
N VAL A 711 13.79 29.82 22.22
CA VAL A 711 12.48 30.46 22.46
C VAL A 711 11.32 29.50 22.21
N LEU A 712 11.36 28.75 21.10
CA LEU A 712 10.31 27.78 20.74
C LEU A 712 10.17 26.65 21.78
N THR A 713 11.28 26.30 22.44
CA THR A 713 11.34 25.23 23.45
C THR A 713 11.35 25.74 24.89
N SER A 714 11.29 27.05 25.10
CA SER A 714 11.27 27.67 26.42
C SER A 714 9.97 27.35 27.16
N ASP A 715 10.10 27.00 28.45
CA ASP A 715 8.97 26.90 29.36
C ASP A 715 8.71 28.22 30.10
N ASN A 716 9.59 29.22 29.96
CA ASN A 716 9.45 30.51 30.61
C ASN A 716 8.21 31.23 30.07
N ASP A 717 7.40 31.67 31.02
CA ASP A 717 6.16 32.39 30.80
C ASP A 717 6.30 33.73 30.08
N ASN A 718 7.50 34.30 30.04
CA ASN A 718 7.82 35.53 29.31
C ASN A 718 8.10 35.29 27.82
N ASP A 719 8.40 34.05 27.43
CA ASP A 719 8.68 33.66 26.04
C ASP A 719 7.43 33.13 25.32
N LYS A 720 6.28 33.19 26.02
CA LYS A 720 4.98 32.68 25.56
C LYS A 720 3.95 33.81 25.45
N VAL A 721 2.98 33.62 24.57
CA VAL A 721 1.89 34.59 24.36
C VAL A 721 0.62 34.12 25.08
N PRO A 722 -0.08 35.01 25.80
CA PRO A 722 -1.37 34.69 26.40
C PRO A 722 -2.46 34.49 25.34
N MET A 723 -3.21 33.41 25.46
CA MET A 723 -4.36 33.06 24.64
C MET A 723 -5.67 33.57 25.25
N GLN A 724 -6.75 33.53 24.47
CA GLN A 724 -8.07 34.02 24.89
C GLN A 724 -8.65 33.27 26.10
N ASP A 725 -8.27 32.01 26.28
CA ASP A 725 -8.66 31.16 27.42
C ASP A 725 -7.77 31.35 28.66
N GLY A 726 -6.80 32.28 28.59
CA GLY A 726 -5.86 32.58 29.66
C GLY A 726 -4.64 31.66 29.72
N THR A 727 -4.55 30.64 28.85
CA THR A 727 -3.33 29.84 28.72
C THR A 727 -2.22 30.64 28.06
N LYS A 728 -0.96 30.20 28.21
CA LYS A 728 0.17 30.78 27.49
C LYS A 728 0.80 29.74 26.60
N GLU A 729 1.00 30.06 25.32
CA GLU A 729 1.59 29.14 24.35
C GLU A 729 2.85 29.70 23.73
N ASN A 730 3.76 28.79 23.33
CA ASN A 730 4.88 29.15 22.48
C ASN A 730 4.36 29.59 21.11
N ILE A 731 5.05 30.55 20.51
CA ILE A 731 4.72 31.10 19.19
C ILE A 731 5.96 31.08 18.30
N LEU A 732 5.76 30.99 16.99
CA LEU A 732 6.81 31.24 16.01
C LEU A 732 6.82 32.74 15.70
N PRO A 733 7.82 33.53 16.14
CA PRO A 733 7.75 34.98 16.11
C PRO A 733 8.29 35.59 14.79
N THR A 734 8.94 34.79 13.94
CA THR A 734 9.42 35.15 12.61
C THR A 734 9.47 33.90 11.73
N LYS A 735 9.50 34.06 10.40
CA LYS A 735 9.85 32.98 9.46
C LYS A 735 11.25 33.14 8.86
N ASN A 736 11.91 34.26 9.11
CA ASN A 736 13.22 34.56 8.54
C ASN A 736 14.30 34.06 9.49
N PHE A 737 14.95 32.98 9.09
CA PHE A 737 15.91 32.23 9.88
C PHE A 737 17.32 32.46 9.36
N ARG A 738 18.29 32.38 10.27
CA ARG A 738 19.73 32.50 9.99
C ARG A 738 20.50 31.39 10.70
N ILE A 739 21.53 30.89 10.04
CA ILE A 739 22.63 30.17 10.67
C ILE A 739 23.91 30.90 10.31
N THR A 740 24.62 31.44 11.30
CA THR A 740 25.99 31.90 11.11
C THR A 740 26.92 30.69 10.87
N VAL A 741 27.76 30.77 9.83
CA VAL A 741 28.61 29.66 9.39
C VAL A 741 30.05 29.92 9.83
N ASP A 742 30.68 28.96 10.51
CA ASP A 742 32.12 28.96 10.75
C ASP A 742 32.85 28.19 9.63
N PRO A 743 33.58 28.88 8.73
CA PRO A 743 34.30 28.21 7.64
C PRO A 743 35.35 27.20 8.13
N THR A 744 35.93 27.42 9.31
CA THR A 744 36.94 26.52 9.89
C THR A 744 36.31 25.18 10.25
N GLN A 745 35.12 25.23 10.85
CA GLN A 745 34.34 24.03 11.21
C GLN A 745 33.90 23.27 9.96
N VAL A 746 33.34 23.96 8.95
CA VAL A 746 32.87 23.35 7.70
C VAL A 746 34.00 22.62 6.96
N LEU A 747 35.22 23.16 6.98
CA LEU A 747 36.41 22.50 6.42
C LEU A 747 36.89 21.34 7.30
N ALA A 748 36.93 21.52 8.63
CA ALA A 748 37.37 20.49 9.57
C ALA A 748 36.49 19.24 9.54
N THR A 749 35.17 19.39 9.37
CA THR A 749 34.22 18.28 9.22
C THR A 749 34.18 17.70 7.80
N LYS A 750 34.95 18.28 6.86
CA LYS A 750 34.95 17.91 5.43
C LYS A 750 33.57 18.01 4.79
N THR A 751 32.74 18.95 5.27
CA THR A 751 31.44 19.25 4.66
C THR A 751 31.64 19.77 3.25
N VAL A 752 32.66 20.59 3.05
CA VAL A 752 33.15 21.03 1.73
C VAL A 752 34.65 20.71 1.61
N SER A 753 35.16 20.61 0.38
CA SER A 753 36.58 20.46 0.12
C SER A 753 37.33 21.78 0.33
N GLU A 754 38.65 21.72 0.56
CA GLU A 754 39.51 22.91 0.69
C GLU A 754 39.43 23.80 -0.56
N SER A 755 39.24 23.21 -1.75
CA SER A 755 39.06 23.95 -3.01
C SER A 755 37.82 24.83 -3.05
N MET A 756 36.82 24.57 -2.20
CA MET A 756 35.57 25.34 -2.13
C MET A 756 35.54 26.32 -0.96
N LYS A 757 36.66 26.54 -0.28
CA LYS A 757 36.76 27.43 0.89
C LYS A 757 36.21 28.83 0.63
N ASP A 758 36.53 29.42 -0.51
CA ASP A 758 36.11 30.78 -0.87
C ASP A 758 34.61 30.85 -1.25
N SER A 759 33.99 29.71 -1.51
CA SER A 759 32.56 29.57 -1.79
C SER A 759 31.72 29.40 -0.54
N ILE A 760 32.31 29.28 0.66
CA ILE A 760 31.56 29.17 1.92
C ILE A 760 30.85 30.50 2.21
N ALA A 761 29.54 30.46 2.42
CA ALA A 761 28.76 31.62 2.84
C ALA A 761 29.06 31.98 4.30
N ALA A 762 29.09 33.27 4.64
CA ALA A 762 29.24 33.70 6.04
C ALA A 762 27.97 33.40 6.87
N THR A 763 26.80 33.47 6.22
CA THR A 763 25.51 33.13 6.82
C THR A 763 24.66 32.34 5.82
N MET A 764 23.81 31.47 6.35
CA MET A 764 22.70 30.87 5.62
C MET A 764 21.40 31.51 6.10
N ASP A 765 20.76 32.29 5.23
CA ASP A 765 19.52 32.99 5.52
C ASP A 765 18.40 32.38 4.69
N TRP A 766 17.29 31.98 5.30
CA TRP A 766 16.13 31.44 4.59
C TRP A 766 14.79 31.77 5.24
N THR A 767 13.73 31.55 4.49
CA THR A 767 12.36 31.79 4.95
C THR A 767 11.66 30.45 5.12
N TYR A 768 11.20 30.18 6.34
CA TYR A 768 10.38 29.02 6.65
C TYR A 768 9.07 29.03 5.87
N ASN A 769 8.72 27.89 5.28
CA ASN A 769 7.67 27.78 4.28
C ASN A 769 6.28 27.44 4.84
N LYS A 770 6.11 27.24 6.16
CA LYS A 770 4.81 26.93 6.80
C LYS A 770 4.35 28.03 7.76
N ASN A 771 3.08 28.01 8.16
CA ASN A 771 2.45 28.96 9.11
C ASN A 771 2.36 28.42 10.54
N TYR A 772 2.92 27.25 10.79
CA TYR A 772 2.96 26.61 12.08
C TYR A 772 4.17 25.68 12.13
N VAL A 773 4.64 25.38 13.33
CA VAL A 773 5.74 24.45 13.61
C VAL A 773 5.15 23.28 14.40
N THR A 774 5.37 22.06 13.93
CA THR A 774 5.05 20.85 14.68
C THR A 774 6.33 20.26 15.30
N LYS A 775 6.21 19.16 16.02
CA LYS A 775 7.37 18.46 16.59
C LYS A 775 8.34 17.96 15.52
N THR A 776 7.86 17.65 14.32
CA THR A 776 8.71 17.33 13.17
C THR A 776 9.68 18.48 12.89
N GLU A 777 9.16 19.70 12.74
CA GLU A 777 10.01 20.86 12.47
C GLU A 777 10.84 21.27 13.68
N LEU A 778 10.34 21.13 14.92
CA LEU A 778 11.17 21.35 16.11
C LEU A 778 12.38 20.42 16.15
N ALA A 779 12.21 19.13 15.83
CA ALA A 779 13.32 18.19 15.74
C ALA A 779 14.32 18.56 14.64
N MET A 780 13.83 19.01 13.48
CA MET A 780 14.70 19.50 12.41
C MET A 780 15.46 20.78 12.82
N PHE A 781 14.81 21.72 13.51
CA PHE A 781 15.45 22.94 14.01
C PHE A 781 16.51 22.64 15.07
N ASP A 782 16.25 21.69 15.97
CA ASP A 782 17.22 21.22 16.96
C ASP A 782 18.48 20.65 16.27
N ILE A 783 18.27 19.78 15.27
CA ILE A 783 19.37 19.23 14.46
C ILE A 783 20.16 20.37 13.81
N LEU A 784 19.50 21.32 13.15
CA LEU A 784 20.18 22.43 12.49
C LEU A 784 20.93 23.34 13.47
N ALA A 785 20.38 23.59 14.65
CA ALA A 785 20.98 24.44 15.68
C ALA A 785 22.21 23.81 16.36
N HIS A 786 22.31 22.47 16.38
CA HIS A 786 23.30 21.75 17.21
C HIS A 786 24.18 20.76 16.46
N ASN A 787 23.96 20.54 15.16
CA ASN A 787 24.75 19.60 14.37
C ASN A 787 26.19 20.08 14.11
N ASP A 788 26.46 21.40 14.07
CA ASP A 788 27.82 21.94 13.89
C ASP A 788 28.53 21.38 12.64
N TRP A 789 27.76 21.03 11.61
CA TRP A 789 28.24 20.34 10.39
C TRP A 789 28.93 18.98 10.63
N LYS A 790 28.88 18.42 11.85
CA LYS A 790 29.54 17.15 12.22
C LYS A 790 28.93 15.97 11.48
N ARG A 791 27.62 15.99 11.26
CA ARG A 791 26.91 14.99 10.45
C ARG A 791 26.37 15.62 9.18
N PRO A 792 26.67 15.07 7.99
CA PRO A 792 26.06 15.53 6.75
C PRO A 792 24.53 15.38 6.79
N ILE A 793 23.79 16.41 6.36
CA ILE A 793 22.32 16.38 6.31
C ILE A 793 21.88 16.24 4.85
N TYR A 794 21.03 15.26 4.60
CA TYR A 794 20.49 14.94 3.29
C TYR A 794 18.96 14.83 3.30
N PHE A 795 18.35 15.10 2.15
CA PHE A 795 16.95 14.82 1.86
C PHE A 795 16.86 13.92 0.63
N ALA A 796 16.10 12.83 0.69
CA ALA A 796 15.85 12.00 -0.47
C ALA A 796 15.14 12.83 -1.57
N VAL A 797 15.42 12.54 -2.85
CA VAL A 797 14.83 13.29 -3.97
C VAL A 797 13.29 13.17 -4.07
N THR A 798 12.71 12.19 -3.37
CA THR A 798 11.27 11.96 -3.23
C THR A 798 10.59 12.84 -2.17
N VAL A 799 11.37 13.51 -1.31
CA VAL A 799 10.80 14.38 -0.28
C VAL A 799 10.16 15.62 -0.95
N PRO A 800 8.88 15.92 -0.67
CA PRO A 800 8.25 17.13 -1.21
C PRO A 800 8.94 18.40 -0.71
N SER A 801 9.08 19.42 -1.58
CA SER A 801 9.74 20.69 -1.22
C SER A 801 9.09 21.43 -0.06
N SER A 802 7.79 21.24 0.16
CA SER A 802 7.08 21.74 1.35
C SER A 802 7.67 21.25 2.67
N ASN A 803 8.44 20.15 2.66
CA ASN A 803 9.08 19.57 3.83
C ASN A 803 10.58 19.89 3.95
N TYR A 804 11.16 20.68 3.04
CA TYR A 804 12.54 21.19 3.17
C TYR A 804 12.68 22.35 4.13
N ILE A 805 11.59 22.78 4.80
CA ILE A 805 11.55 23.90 5.76
C ILE A 805 12.15 25.21 5.22
N GLY A 806 12.16 25.39 3.89
CA GLY A 806 12.70 26.55 3.17
C GLY A 806 14.20 26.51 2.87
N LEU A 807 14.86 25.36 3.07
CA LEU A 807 16.30 25.18 2.82
C LEU A 807 16.65 24.94 1.35
N ASP A 808 15.68 24.91 0.44
CA ASP A 808 15.81 24.56 -0.99
C ASP A 808 17.05 25.19 -1.65
N LYS A 809 17.31 26.48 -1.37
CA LYS A 809 18.44 27.25 -1.91
C LYS A 809 19.84 26.85 -1.41
N TYR A 810 19.92 25.86 -0.52
CA TYR A 810 21.16 25.31 0.04
C TYR A 810 21.24 23.79 -0.14
N LEU A 811 20.31 23.20 -0.88
CA LEU A 811 20.21 21.76 -1.13
C LEU A 811 20.86 21.43 -2.48
N TYR A 812 22.04 20.82 -2.44
CA TYR A 812 22.80 20.41 -3.62
C TYR A 812 22.57 18.93 -3.95
N ASN A 813 22.13 18.63 -5.17
CA ASN A 813 21.90 17.27 -5.64
C ASN A 813 23.24 16.50 -5.77
N GLU A 814 23.31 15.33 -5.14
CA GLU A 814 24.43 14.37 -5.21
C GLU A 814 24.01 12.99 -5.77
N GLY A 815 22.86 12.90 -6.44
CA GLY A 815 22.32 11.67 -7.03
C GLY A 815 20.84 11.49 -6.69
N PHE A 816 20.54 10.56 -5.77
CA PHE A 816 19.18 10.37 -5.24
C PHE A 816 18.96 11.06 -3.89
N ALA A 817 19.90 11.90 -3.46
CA ALA A 817 19.72 12.74 -2.29
C ALA A 817 20.28 14.15 -2.52
N TYR A 818 19.61 15.13 -1.93
CA TYR A 818 20.08 16.52 -1.83
C TYR A 818 20.83 16.72 -0.52
N ARG A 819 22.07 17.21 -0.59
CA ARG A 819 22.90 17.55 0.56
C ARG A 819 22.74 19.02 0.94
N LEU A 820 22.56 19.30 2.23
CA LEU A 820 22.62 20.67 2.76
C LEU A 820 24.08 21.17 2.79
N LEU A 821 24.38 22.26 2.09
CA LEU A 821 25.71 22.87 2.05
C LEU A 821 25.66 24.40 2.26
N PRO A 822 26.57 24.98 3.08
CA PRO A 822 26.60 26.41 3.37
C PRO A 822 27.39 27.20 2.31
N LEU A 823 26.97 27.12 1.04
CA LEU A 823 27.67 27.77 -0.06
C LEU A 823 27.01 29.12 -0.42
N LYS A 824 27.83 30.05 -0.91
CA LYS A 824 27.39 31.36 -1.42
C LYS A 824 26.44 31.12 -2.59
N LYS A 825 25.39 31.95 -2.67
CA LYS A 825 24.42 31.89 -3.75
C LYS A 825 25.14 32.07 -5.10
N PRO A 826 24.90 31.20 -6.09
CA PRO A 826 25.25 31.52 -7.47
C PRO A 826 24.55 32.83 -7.87
N VAL A 827 25.27 33.78 -8.45
CA VAL A 827 24.66 35.01 -8.98
C VAL A 827 23.76 34.61 -10.14
N ALA A 828 22.44 34.62 -9.94
CA ALA A 828 21.47 34.29 -10.98
C ALA A 828 21.02 35.56 -11.73
N ASP A 829 21.06 35.52 -13.06
CA ASP A 829 20.38 36.51 -13.91
C ASP A 829 18.86 36.39 -13.74
N SER A 830 18.22 37.54 -13.58
CA SER A 830 16.98 37.71 -12.80
C SER A 830 15.66 37.36 -13.49
N THR A 831 15.54 36.30 -14.30
CA THR A 831 14.26 36.00 -15.00
C THR A 831 13.86 34.52 -15.13
N ALA A 832 14.57 33.56 -14.53
CA ALA A 832 14.21 32.14 -14.57
C ALA A 832 13.84 31.60 -13.17
N GLN A 833 13.06 30.51 -13.10
CA GLN A 833 12.96 29.69 -11.89
C GLN A 833 14.38 29.38 -11.38
N GLU A 834 14.62 29.48 -10.06
CA GLU A 834 15.96 29.24 -9.51
C GLU A 834 16.43 27.82 -9.93
N PRO A 835 17.58 27.70 -10.61
CA PRO A 835 18.04 26.41 -11.11
C PRO A 835 18.36 25.45 -9.96
N GLU A 836 18.11 24.16 -10.18
CA GLU A 836 18.48 23.10 -9.23
C GLU A 836 19.99 23.17 -8.94
N LEU A 837 20.37 23.19 -7.66
CA LEU A 837 21.78 23.21 -7.25
C LEU A 837 22.35 21.80 -7.34
N ILE A 838 23.50 21.65 -8.00
CA ILE A 838 24.08 20.33 -8.33
C ILE A 838 25.54 20.31 -7.90
N ASN A 839 25.94 19.26 -7.19
CA ASN A 839 27.35 18.96 -6.94
C ASN A 839 27.82 17.91 -7.96
N ALA A 840 28.26 18.39 -9.13
CA ALA A 840 28.52 17.57 -10.31
C ALA A 840 29.54 16.45 -10.07
N ASP A 841 30.62 16.73 -9.32
CA ASP A 841 31.67 15.73 -9.03
C ASP A 841 31.13 14.55 -8.21
N ARG A 842 30.39 14.85 -7.14
CA ARG A 842 29.81 13.82 -6.27
C ARG A 842 28.70 13.05 -6.97
N MET A 843 27.81 13.77 -7.65
CA MET A 843 26.73 13.17 -8.41
C MET A 843 27.27 12.25 -9.53
N TYR A 844 28.34 12.67 -10.23
CA TYR A 844 29.01 11.85 -11.23
C TYR A 844 29.61 10.57 -10.62
N ASP A 845 30.40 10.69 -9.55
CA ASP A 845 31.01 9.54 -8.89
C ASP A 845 29.95 8.54 -8.39
N ASN A 846 28.90 9.05 -7.74
CA ASN A 846 27.82 8.22 -7.22
C ASN A 846 27.10 7.48 -8.36
N MET A 847 26.60 8.20 -9.36
CA MET A 847 25.81 7.60 -10.43
C MET A 847 26.61 6.69 -11.38
N LEU A 848 27.88 7.00 -11.66
CA LEU A 848 28.66 6.25 -12.65
C LEU A 848 29.47 5.12 -12.00
N ASN A 849 29.90 5.26 -10.74
CA ASN A 849 30.82 4.32 -10.11
C ASN A 849 30.23 3.54 -8.93
N LYS A 850 29.16 4.02 -8.28
CA LYS A 850 28.58 3.37 -7.08
C LYS A 850 27.20 2.78 -7.30
N PHE A 851 26.36 3.47 -8.06
CA PHE A 851 24.95 3.09 -8.20
C PHE A 851 24.74 1.77 -8.94
N VAL A 852 23.67 1.10 -8.57
CA VAL A 852 23.20 -0.18 -9.13
C VAL A 852 21.80 -0.01 -9.70
N TRP A 853 21.50 -0.68 -10.82
CA TRP A 853 20.36 -0.29 -11.68
C TRP A 853 19.29 -1.37 -11.85
N GLY A 854 19.24 -2.39 -10.99
CA GLY A 854 18.05 -3.23 -10.81
C GLY A 854 17.56 -4.06 -12.00
N ASN A 855 18.39 -4.25 -13.04
CA ASN A 855 18.02 -4.87 -14.33
C ASN A 855 16.80 -4.22 -15.01
N MET A 856 16.59 -2.90 -14.85
CA MET A 856 15.41 -2.21 -15.41
C MET A 856 15.24 -2.42 -16.92
N LYS A 857 16.32 -2.26 -17.70
CA LYS A 857 16.27 -2.41 -19.17
C LYS A 857 15.95 -3.84 -19.62
N GLY A 858 16.37 -4.85 -18.88
CA GLY A 858 16.26 -6.26 -19.25
C GLY A 858 15.05 -6.99 -18.70
N ALA A 859 14.38 -6.45 -17.67
CA ALA A 859 13.25 -7.09 -17.02
C ALA A 859 12.05 -7.25 -17.97
N LYS A 860 11.44 -8.43 -17.97
CA LYS A 860 10.20 -8.72 -18.73
C LYS A 860 9.03 -7.82 -18.35
N TYR A 861 8.91 -7.50 -17.06
CA TYR A 861 7.85 -6.68 -16.50
C TYR A 861 8.39 -5.72 -15.46
N LEU A 862 7.84 -4.50 -15.47
CA LEU A 862 8.09 -3.46 -14.50
C LEU A 862 6.74 -2.90 -14.09
N ASP A 863 6.43 -2.96 -12.80
CA ASP A 863 5.18 -2.46 -12.26
C ASP A 863 5.11 -0.92 -12.26
N PRO A 864 3.92 -0.33 -12.06
CA PRO A 864 3.71 1.12 -12.13
C PRO A 864 4.54 1.96 -11.14
N GLU A 865 4.95 1.42 -9.99
CA GLU A 865 5.84 2.16 -9.07
C GLU A 865 7.27 2.17 -9.63
N THR A 866 7.73 1.03 -10.16
CA THR A 866 9.05 0.95 -10.79
C THR A 866 9.17 1.86 -12.00
N THR A 867 8.14 1.91 -12.85
CA THR A 867 8.13 2.83 -14.00
C THR A 867 8.14 4.29 -13.52
N ARG A 868 7.35 4.66 -12.51
CA ARG A 868 7.44 6.00 -11.90
C ARG A 868 8.85 6.37 -11.44
N MET A 869 9.57 5.44 -10.82
CA MET A 869 10.93 5.69 -10.37
C MET A 869 11.95 5.82 -11.53
N ILE A 870 11.72 5.16 -12.67
CA ILE A 870 12.59 5.30 -13.87
C ILE A 870 12.60 6.74 -14.39
N ALA A 871 11.50 7.47 -14.29
CA ALA A 871 11.50 8.89 -14.67
C ALA A 871 12.43 9.74 -13.80
N THR A 872 12.48 9.47 -12.50
CA THR A 872 13.42 10.12 -11.58
C THR A 872 14.88 9.81 -11.96
N ILE A 873 15.16 8.59 -12.43
CA ILE A 873 16.49 8.22 -12.95
C ILE A 873 16.83 9.03 -14.20
N MET A 874 15.94 9.07 -15.18
CA MET A 874 16.18 9.82 -16.42
C MET A 874 16.40 11.30 -16.13
N LYS A 875 15.58 11.89 -15.23
CA LYS A 875 15.77 13.26 -14.77
C LYS A 875 17.18 13.44 -14.18
N SER A 876 17.60 12.56 -13.27
CA SER A 876 18.90 12.66 -12.59
C SER A 876 20.07 12.62 -13.59
N PHE A 877 20.04 11.72 -14.58
CA PHE A 877 21.07 11.69 -15.63
C PHE A 877 21.09 12.94 -16.49
N ASN A 878 19.92 13.47 -16.86
CA ASN A 878 19.83 14.69 -17.65
C ASN A 878 20.34 15.91 -16.87
N THR A 879 19.97 16.01 -15.58
CA THR A 879 20.47 17.04 -14.66
C THR A 879 21.99 17.00 -14.56
N LEU A 880 22.58 15.81 -14.32
CA LEU A 880 24.03 15.64 -14.26
C LEU A 880 24.72 16.00 -15.58
N ALA A 881 24.24 15.45 -16.70
CA ALA A 881 24.86 15.67 -18.00
C ALA A 881 24.76 17.13 -18.46
N GLY A 882 23.62 17.78 -18.23
CA GLY A 882 23.45 19.21 -18.48
C GLY A 882 24.45 20.05 -17.71
N LYS A 883 24.59 19.78 -16.41
CA LYS A 883 25.55 20.50 -15.55
C LYS A 883 27.00 20.30 -15.99
N LEU A 884 27.40 19.07 -16.28
CA LEU A 884 28.74 18.76 -16.78
C LEU A 884 29.03 19.46 -18.11
N TYR A 885 28.04 19.52 -19.01
CA TYR A 885 28.17 20.24 -20.28
C TYR A 885 28.35 21.75 -20.08
N GLU A 886 27.56 22.37 -19.21
CA GLU A 886 27.70 23.79 -18.84
C GLU A 886 29.08 24.12 -18.26
N GLU A 887 29.69 23.18 -17.53
CA GLU A 887 31.05 23.29 -16.98
C GLU A 887 32.15 22.99 -18.01
N GLY A 888 31.81 22.68 -19.27
CA GLY A 888 32.75 22.32 -20.33
C GLY A 888 33.29 20.88 -20.25
N ARG A 889 32.75 20.04 -19.35
CA ARG A 889 33.15 18.63 -19.13
C ARG A 889 32.41 17.69 -20.08
N VAL A 890 32.56 17.94 -21.38
CA VAL A 890 31.77 17.28 -22.45
C VAL A 890 31.90 15.75 -22.44
N GLU A 891 33.11 15.20 -22.24
CA GLU A 891 33.31 13.74 -22.22
C GLU A 891 32.64 13.05 -21.02
N GLU A 892 32.56 13.73 -19.88
CA GLU A 892 31.86 13.20 -18.70
C GLU A 892 30.34 13.26 -18.90
N ALA A 893 29.82 14.36 -19.45
CA ALA A 893 28.42 14.46 -19.84
C ALA A 893 28.03 13.34 -20.82
N LYS A 894 28.88 13.08 -21.83
CA LYS A 894 28.72 11.98 -22.79
C LYS A 894 28.69 10.61 -22.10
N LYS A 895 29.58 10.35 -21.15
CA LYS A 895 29.58 9.10 -20.36
C LYS A 895 28.29 8.93 -19.55
N ALA A 896 27.82 9.99 -18.89
CA ALA A 896 26.57 9.97 -18.12
C ALA A 896 25.36 9.65 -19.01
N LEU A 897 25.24 10.30 -20.17
CA LEU A 897 24.16 10.02 -21.13
C LEU A 897 24.24 8.58 -21.68
N ASN A 898 25.44 8.10 -22.01
CA ASN A 898 25.62 6.74 -22.48
C ASN A 898 25.27 5.71 -21.39
N LYS A 899 25.59 5.99 -20.12
CA LYS A 899 25.16 5.13 -19.02
C LYS A 899 23.63 5.12 -18.86
N SER A 900 22.98 6.27 -19.00
CA SER A 900 21.51 6.36 -19.01
C SER A 900 20.90 5.44 -20.08
N LEU A 901 21.40 5.49 -21.32
CA LEU A 901 20.93 4.63 -22.42
C LEU A 901 21.22 3.12 -22.22
N GLU A 902 22.26 2.80 -21.44
CA GLU A 902 22.63 1.43 -21.07
C GLU A 902 21.64 0.83 -20.06
N VAL A 903 21.21 1.62 -19.07
CA VAL A 903 20.47 1.09 -17.90
C VAL A 903 18.97 1.35 -17.94
N VAL A 904 18.53 2.42 -18.60
CA VAL A 904 17.12 2.78 -18.73
C VAL A 904 16.50 2.02 -19.92
N PRO A 905 15.30 1.43 -19.79
CA PRO A 905 14.58 0.83 -20.91
C PRO A 905 14.44 1.81 -22.07
N GLU A 906 14.46 1.36 -23.32
CA GLU A 906 14.21 2.25 -24.47
C GLU A 906 12.72 2.58 -24.66
N LYS A 907 11.85 1.72 -24.13
CA LYS A 907 10.39 1.88 -24.17
C LYS A 907 9.95 3.11 -23.38
N ASN A 908 8.98 3.84 -23.93
CA ASN A 908 8.22 4.84 -23.20
C ASN A 908 6.95 4.17 -22.65
N TYR A 909 6.86 4.05 -21.33
CA TYR A 909 5.72 3.42 -20.66
C TYR A 909 4.58 4.42 -20.46
N LEU A 910 4.92 5.65 -20.10
CA LEU A 910 3.99 6.68 -19.69
C LEU A 910 4.26 7.97 -20.43
N PHE A 911 3.21 8.75 -20.67
CA PHE A 911 3.27 9.93 -21.52
C PHE A 911 4.27 10.98 -21.01
N TYR A 912 4.40 11.15 -19.69
CA TYR A 912 5.33 12.13 -19.12
C TYR A 912 6.83 11.78 -19.31
N TYR A 913 7.18 10.56 -19.76
CA TYR A 913 8.57 10.21 -20.09
C TYR A 913 9.14 11.05 -21.22
N ILE A 914 8.28 11.48 -22.15
CA ILE A 914 8.70 12.14 -23.39
C ILE A 914 9.48 13.42 -23.13
N LEU A 915 9.17 14.12 -22.03
CA LEU A 915 9.88 15.33 -21.61
C LEU A 915 11.34 15.01 -21.25
N HIS A 916 11.56 13.95 -20.47
CA HIS A 916 12.92 13.51 -20.11
C HIS A 916 13.67 12.99 -21.34
N ARG A 917 13.00 12.30 -22.27
CA ARG A 917 13.62 11.83 -23.53
C ARG A 917 14.07 12.99 -24.41
N TYR A 918 13.27 14.04 -24.50
CA TYR A 918 13.64 15.26 -25.20
C TYR A 918 14.92 15.86 -24.62
N TYR A 919 14.99 16.06 -23.30
CA TYR A 919 16.20 16.60 -22.68
C TYR A 919 17.43 15.71 -22.90
N THR A 920 17.27 14.39 -22.83
CA THR A 920 18.35 13.45 -23.17
C THR A 920 18.80 13.61 -24.62
N ALA A 921 17.87 13.73 -25.58
CA ALA A 921 18.19 13.90 -27.00
C ALA A 921 18.91 15.22 -27.29
N ASP A 922 18.46 16.33 -26.70
CA ASP A 922 19.12 17.63 -26.82
C ASP A 922 20.57 17.58 -26.30
N LEU A 923 20.77 16.99 -25.12
CA LEU A 923 22.11 16.82 -24.55
C LEU A 923 22.99 15.89 -25.39
N LEU A 924 22.44 14.82 -25.98
CA LEU A 924 23.18 13.95 -26.89
C LEU A 924 23.68 14.70 -28.14
N TYR A 925 22.87 15.59 -28.73
CA TYR A 925 23.34 16.45 -29.82
C TYR A 925 24.46 17.38 -29.36
N LYS A 926 24.31 18.03 -28.20
CA LYS A 926 25.31 18.94 -27.62
C LYS A 926 26.67 18.28 -27.39
N VAL A 927 26.70 17.01 -26.98
CA VAL A 927 27.94 16.24 -26.78
C VAL A 927 28.43 15.50 -28.04
N GLY A 928 27.78 15.69 -29.18
CA GLY A 928 28.18 15.10 -30.46
C GLY A 928 27.78 13.64 -30.69
N GLU A 929 26.87 13.07 -29.88
CA GLU A 929 26.32 11.71 -30.03
C GLU A 929 25.09 11.71 -30.98
N THR A 930 25.27 12.28 -32.18
CA THR A 930 24.19 12.58 -33.14
C THR A 930 23.36 11.35 -33.54
N GLU A 931 23.97 10.19 -33.75
CA GLU A 931 23.23 8.97 -34.14
C GLU A 931 22.29 8.48 -33.04
N LYS A 932 22.76 8.50 -31.78
CA LYS A 932 21.93 8.13 -30.61
C LYS A 932 20.82 9.15 -30.39
N ALA A 933 21.13 10.45 -30.52
CA ALA A 933 20.13 11.51 -30.48
C ALA A 933 19.04 11.29 -31.54
N ASN A 934 19.43 11.07 -32.79
CA ASN A 934 18.50 10.80 -33.90
C ASN A 934 17.59 9.60 -33.63
N THR A 935 18.14 8.50 -33.08
CA THR A 935 17.35 7.32 -32.71
C THR A 935 16.34 7.66 -31.61
N LEU A 936 16.77 8.37 -30.56
CA LEU A 936 15.89 8.75 -29.45
C LEU A 936 14.78 9.70 -29.88
N VAL A 937 15.10 10.67 -30.74
CA VAL A 937 14.12 11.60 -31.33
C VAL A 937 13.08 10.82 -32.13
N LYS A 938 13.50 9.90 -33.01
CA LYS A 938 12.58 9.06 -33.81
C LYS A 938 11.65 8.21 -32.94
N HIS A 939 12.19 7.56 -31.91
CA HIS A 939 11.39 6.74 -31.00
C HIS A 939 10.39 7.59 -30.23
N THR A 940 10.83 8.75 -29.71
CA THR A 940 9.98 9.66 -28.92
C THR A 940 8.90 10.29 -29.78
N SER A 941 9.23 10.82 -30.96
CA SER A 941 8.25 11.45 -31.84
C SER A 941 7.23 10.46 -32.41
N LYS A 942 7.68 9.22 -32.70
CA LYS A 942 6.77 8.15 -33.10
C LYS A 942 5.78 7.82 -31.99
N PHE A 943 6.27 7.65 -30.75
CA PHE A 943 5.40 7.41 -29.60
C PHE A 943 4.37 8.53 -29.45
N ILE A 944 4.80 9.80 -29.41
CA ILE A 944 3.88 10.95 -29.30
C ILE A 944 2.86 10.94 -30.46
N SER A 945 3.31 10.69 -31.68
CA SER A 945 2.43 10.69 -32.85
C SER A 945 1.38 9.58 -32.78
N ASP A 946 1.76 8.38 -32.36
CA ASP A 946 0.83 7.26 -32.23
C ASP A 946 -0.19 7.51 -31.10
N GLU A 947 0.25 8.03 -29.94
CA GLU A 947 -0.62 8.43 -28.83
C GLU A 947 -1.62 9.53 -29.24
N LEU A 948 -1.13 10.62 -29.84
CA LEU A 948 -1.97 11.76 -30.21
C LEU A 948 -2.88 11.47 -31.41
N ALA A 949 -2.47 10.59 -32.34
CA ALA A 949 -3.34 10.13 -33.41
C ALA A 949 -4.54 9.35 -32.86
N TYR A 950 -4.33 8.53 -31.83
CA TYR A 950 -5.41 7.85 -31.13
C TYR A 950 -6.36 8.85 -30.45
N VAL A 951 -5.80 9.82 -29.71
CA VAL A 951 -6.59 10.88 -29.06
C VAL A 951 -7.42 11.67 -30.07
N GLY A 952 -6.86 12.02 -31.24
CA GLY A 952 -7.57 12.68 -32.32
C GLY A 952 -8.77 11.88 -32.86
N GLY A 953 -8.75 10.55 -32.73
CA GLY A 953 -9.87 9.67 -33.07
C GLY A 953 -10.98 9.57 -32.01
N LEU A 954 -10.76 10.12 -30.80
CA LEU A 954 -11.75 10.15 -29.73
C LEU A 954 -12.80 11.24 -29.95
N SER A 955 -13.99 11.09 -29.35
CA SER A 955 -14.99 12.17 -29.35
C SER A 955 -14.49 13.40 -28.57
N GLY A 956 -14.93 14.60 -28.95
CA GLY A 956 -14.45 15.86 -28.34
C GLY A 956 -14.61 15.94 -26.81
N SER A 957 -15.64 15.31 -26.23
CA SER A 957 -15.78 15.24 -24.76
C SER A 957 -14.72 14.35 -24.09
N ARG A 958 -14.25 13.29 -24.77
CA ARG A 958 -13.20 12.40 -24.29
C ARG A 958 -11.80 13.01 -24.50
N GLN A 959 -11.57 13.70 -25.62
CA GLN A 959 -10.32 14.43 -25.87
C GLN A 959 -9.94 15.39 -24.74
N ARG A 960 -10.93 16.03 -24.09
CA ARG A 960 -10.70 16.93 -22.95
C ARG A 960 -9.97 16.29 -21.77
N PHE A 961 -10.16 14.99 -21.52
CA PHE A 961 -9.44 14.31 -20.44
C PHE A 961 -7.98 14.02 -20.78
N ALA A 962 -7.61 14.05 -22.06
CA ALA A 962 -6.24 13.90 -22.54
C ALA A 962 -5.59 15.26 -22.85
N MET A 963 -6.19 16.39 -22.44
CA MET A 963 -5.70 17.72 -22.81
C MET A 963 -4.27 17.98 -22.33
N ASN A 964 -3.94 17.53 -21.12
CA ASN A 964 -2.58 17.66 -20.59
C ASN A 964 -1.56 16.90 -21.45
N ASP A 965 -1.91 15.68 -21.89
CA ASP A 965 -1.06 14.88 -22.76
C ASP A 965 -0.98 15.50 -24.16
N ILE A 966 -2.07 16.04 -24.71
CA ILE A 966 -2.06 16.79 -25.97
C ILE A 966 -1.09 17.97 -25.88
N GLN A 967 -1.23 18.80 -24.84
CA GLN A 967 -0.41 19.99 -24.66
C GLN A 967 1.07 19.63 -24.50
N LEU A 968 1.38 18.66 -23.65
CA LEU A 968 2.75 18.21 -23.43
C LEU A 968 3.34 17.57 -24.70
N GLY A 969 2.59 16.72 -25.40
CA GLY A 969 3.04 16.03 -26.61
C GLY A 969 3.33 16.99 -27.75
N VAL A 970 2.42 17.95 -28.01
CA VAL A 970 2.61 18.99 -29.02
C VAL A 970 3.79 19.88 -28.66
N SER A 971 3.92 20.27 -27.39
CA SER A 971 5.05 21.07 -26.90
C SER A 971 6.37 20.34 -27.13
N VAL A 972 6.48 19.07 -26.74
CA VAL A 972 7.69 18.27 -26.92
C VAL A 972 8.00 18.02 -28.40
N LEU A 973 7.02 17.73 -29.25
CA LEU A 973 7.23 17.61 -30.70
C LEU A 973 7.79 18.91 -31.31
N ASN A 974 7.29 20.06 -30.87
CA ASN A 974 7.80 21.37 -31.31
C ASN A 974 9.25 21.59 -30.85
N GLU A 975 9.61 21.19 -29.64
CA GLU A 975 11.01 21.24 -29.19
C GLU A 975 11.92 20.26 -29.95
N LEU A 976 11.42 19.06 -30.30
CA LEU A 976 12.14 18.11 -31.16
C LEU A 976 12.41 18.69 -32.57
N LEU A 977 11.46 19.45 -33.13
CA LEU A 977 11.65 20.17 -34.39
C LEU A 977 12.78 21.20 -34.30
N LYS A 978 12.79 22.01 -33.24
CA LYS A 978 13.82 23.04 -33.01
C LYS A 978 15.21 22.44 -32.88
N ILE A 979 15.37 21.37 -32.09
CA ILE A 979 16.70 20.77 -31.89
C ILE A 979 17.21 20.06 -33.14
N THR A 980 16.33 19.44 -33.95
CA THR A 980 16.73 18.79 -35.20
C THR A 980 17.12 19.81 -36.28
N GLU A 981 16.44 20.96 -36.34
CA GLU A 981 16.81 22.08 -37.20
C GLU A 981 18.17 22.67 -36.78
N ALA A 982 18.32 23.02 -35.50
CA ALA A 982 19.54 23.59 -34.95
C ALA A 982 20.77 22.70 -35.18
N ASN A 983 20.58 21.38 -35.14
CA ASN A 983 21.63 20.38 -35.35
C ASN A 983 21.70 19.85 -36.81
N LYS A 984 21.05 20.53 -37.76
CA LYS A 984 21.11 20.24 -39.22
C LYS A 984 20.69 18.82 -39.61
N GLN A 985 19.78 18.21 -38.85
CA GLN A 985 19.24 16.87 -39.14
C GLN A 985 18.06 16.98 -40.13
N THR A 986 18.33 17.47 -41.34
CA THR A 986 17.30 17.90 -42.32
C THR A 986 16.28 16.81 -42.67
N ALA A 987 16.71 15.56 -42.86
CA ALA A 987 15.82 14.45 -43.18
C ALA A 987 14.86 14.13 -42.01
N LEU A 988 15.38 14.09 -40.79
CA LEU A 988 14.60 13.82 -39.58
C LEU A 988 13.66 14.99 -39.26
N HIS A 989 14.14 16.23 -39.40
CA HIS A 989 13.33 17.43 -39.24
C HIS A 989 12.14 17.43 -40.21
N ALA A 990 12.36 17.12 -41.48
CA ALA A 990 11.28 17.04 -42.48
C ALA A 990 10.23 15.95 -42.14
N GLU A 991 10.68 14.82 -41.58
CA GLU A 991 9.78 13.76 -41.10
C GLU A 991 8.93 14.23 -39.91
N LEU A 992 9.55 14.85 -38.90
CA LEU A 992 8.86 15.43 -37.74
C LEU A 992 7.87 16.52 -38.15
N GLN A 993 8.23 17.37 -39.11
CA GLN A 993 7.39 18.47 -39.56
C GLN A 993 6.11 17.92 -40.20
N LYS A 994 6.23 16.83 -40.98
CA LYS A 994 5.10 16.12 -41.56
C LYS A 994 4.20 15.50 -40.48
N GLN A 995 4.79 14.87 -39.45
CA GLN A 995 4.04 14.32 -38.31
C GLN A 995 3.27 15.43 -37.58
N PHE A 996 3.94 16.52 -37.24
CA PHE A 996 3.37 17.66 -36.54
C PHE A 996 2.19 18.29 -37.30
N THR A 997 2.36 18.57 -38.59
CA THR A 997 1.27 19.13 -39.42
C THR A 997 0.09 18.16 -39.55
N SER A 998 0.33 16.85 -39.62
CA SER A 998 -0.74 15.85 -39.63
C SER A 998 -1.57 15.83 -38.34
N LEU A 999 -0.92 16.02 -37.19
CA LEU A 999 -1.57 16.03 -35.87
C LEU A 999 -2.36 17.32 -35.61
N GLN A 1000 -1.85 18.47 -36.06
CA GLN A 1000 -2.58 19.74 -35.97
C GLN A 1000 -3.93 19.71 -36.71
N GLY A 1001 -4.02 18.94 -37.79
CA GLY A 1001 -5.27 18.77 -38.54
C GLY A 1001 -6.29 17.81 -37.90
N SER A 1002 -5.86 16.91 -37.01
CA SER A 1002 -6.72 15.89 -36.38
C SER A 1002 -7.13 16.22 -34.95
N LEU A 1003 -6.32 17.01 -34.24
CA LEU A 1003 -6.61 17.46 -32.89
C LEU A 1003 -7.49 18.72 -32.96
N SER A 1004 -8.62 18.71 -32.26
CA SER A 1004 -9.51 19.87 -32.15
C SER A 1004 -8.88 20.93 -31.24
N LEU A 1005 -7.81 21.58 -31.69
CA LEU A 1005 -7.15 22.68 -30.99
C LEU A 1005 -7.95 23.98 -31.19
N ASN A 1006 -9.21 24.00 -30.77
CA ASN A 1006 -9.93 25.26 -30.60
C ASN A 1006 -9.44 25.88 -29.30
N TYR A 1007 -8.51 26.83 -29.42
CA TYR A 1007 -8.21 27.78 -28.35
C TYR A 1007 -9.40 28.74 -28.25
N GLU A 1008 -10.33 28.46 -27.33
CA GLU A 1008 -11.26 29.46 -26.78
C GLU A 1008 -11.01 29.65 -25.28
#